data_AF-A0A5M3MEP3-F1
#
_entry.id   AF-A0A5M3MEP3-F1
#
_cell.length_a   1.000
_cell.length_b   1.000
_cell.length_c   1.000
_cell.angle_alpha   90.00
_cell.angle_beta   90.00
_cell.angle_gamma   90.00
#
_symmetry.space_group_name_H-M   'P 1'
#
loop_
_entity.id
_entity.type
_entity.pdbx_description
1 polymer ?
#
loop_
_entity_poly.entity_id
_entity_poly.type
_entity_poly.pdbx_seq_one_letter_code
_entity_poly.pdbx_strand_id
1 'polypeptide(L)'
;MASISTSNIQAILHAPEPRLTQNLKKVFARLVDPREDPKFVESYAQSIRNEFRRSIEEHQDAPHFSPFVKACINAGIVKTMLAVARKEWTGPRVSGTRYSAQSNAMQCLFELMRSGDIVERRELLDIMLREDIVGLCLQMFVHELGIMRQVAASTMHILSSDSFLGECISPSTAADIIEAACLLTLRTRSDAISELVNPDTGETRVLRDGKSRRVEILNRIGNPPRFYVMDLEEGLRTVHGVLCTSPPRPRKFYLDILKRKPRVLDLLFDCAILGRPQWHPETQVDSMACAMLSFLFAWPPHTVAGVATPTDKAFKTQELRVMSQTMAILTSRPDWVEQLVEIWMRIQEEDLKQVRRCDPQVSWCVSRLVALIPSLNPTSGVSRITVLRIITTLTHVAETCSITNTQLESFLYIAYVGCRKVKSTHNSSIEEHRHLRAENDQEMFRKPAWTDTLHITPKSPITVAPENVLGPTALIRLLTVLAQRKTLDGIQLLREPPLGLSPTTSLEHIQLITHPDVIRRTIIISQKRLRARMDVGRDRVAAKSVEGDWDLACAAFTSSAELAAALVALDTHTGGVYKKEIRGARKQLVVALGNASQMALNLKQYARALHYGWGAVNAAENIPVEEGLDPGIMEKNKRRVDHASAGLQPSLPQ
;
A
#
# COMPACT_ATOMS: atom_id res chain seq x y z
N MET A 1 9.89 -42.43 31.29
CA MET A 1 9.44 -41.07 30.95
C MET A 1 7.94 -41.00 31.17
N ALA A 2 7.44 -40.08 32.01
CA ALA A 2 6.00 -39.88 32.15
C ALA A 2 5.43 -39.45 30.79
N SER A 3 4.34 -40.06 30.33
CA SER A 3 3.71 -39.70 29.06
C SER A 3 3.27 -38.23 29.11
N ILE A 4 3.63 -37.46 28.09
CA ILE A 4 3.19 -36.07 27.93
C ILE A 4 1.69 -36.11 27.66
N SER A 5 0.87 -35.77 28.66
CA SER A 5 -0.58 -35.61 28.51
C SER A 5 -0.92 -34.13 28.43
N THR A 6 -1.99 -33.80 27.70
CA THR A 6 -2.53 -32.43 27.62
C THR A 6 -2.86 -31.88 29.01
N SER A 7 -3.37 -32.73 29.92
CA SER A 7 -3.67 -32.35 31.31
C SER A 7 -2.42 -31.90 32.08
N ASN A 8 -1.27 -32.58 31.88
CA ASN A 8 -0.02 -32.23 32.56
C ASN A 8 0.55 -30.90 32.05
N ILE A 9 0.47 -30.64 30.74
CA ILE A 9 0.90 -29.37 30.15
C ILE A 9 0.05 -28.23 30.70
N GLN A 10 -1.28 -28.40 30.71
CA GLN A 10 -2.20 -27.38 31.20
C GLN A 10 -1.98 -27.08 32.70
N ALA A 11 -1.77 -28.10 33.53
CA ALA A 11 -1.44 -27.90 34.95
C ALA A 11 -0.15 -27.10 35.17
N ILE A 12 0.81 -27.19 34.23
CA ILE A 12 2.07 -26.44 34.29
C ILE A 12 1.89 -24.99 33.82
N LEU A 13 1.16 -24.76 32.72
CA LEU A 13 0.93 -23.45 32.12
C LEU A 13 -0.06 -22.57 32.90
N HIS A 14 -0.93 -23.16 33.72
CA HIS A 14 -1.92 -22.46 34.56
C HIS A 14 -1.57 -22.46 36.05
N ALA A 15 -0.31 -22.71 36.41
CA ALA A 15 0.14 -22.54 37.79
C ALA A 15 0.03 -21.06 38.21
N PRO A 16 -0.17 -20.74 39.50
CA PRO A 16 -0.11 -19.36 39.99
C PRO A 16 1.33 -18.84 40.06
N GLU A 17 1.52 -17.52 40.07
CA GLU A 17 2.83 -16.92 40.35
C GLU A 17 3.24 -17.10 41.83
N PRO A 18 4.55 -17.25 42.15
CA PRO A 18 5.73 -17.22 41.27
C PRO A 18 6.04 -18.55 40.56
N ARG A 19 5.23 -19.59 40.80
CA ARG A 19 5.49 -20.96 40.33
C ARG A 19 5.36 -21.05 38.81
N LEU A 20 4.47 -20.28 38.20
CA LEU A 20 4.32 -20.19 36.75
C LEU A 20 5.63 -19.80 36.07
N THR A 21 6.19 -18.64 36.42
CA THR A 21 7.45 -18.17 35.83
C THR A 21 8.59 -19.18 36.04
N GLN A 22 8.69 -19.80 37.21
CA GLN A 22 9.70 -20.83 37.48
C GLN A 22 9.51 -22.10 36.64
N ASN A 23 8.26 -22.55 36.47
CA ASN A 23 7.92 -23.67 35.62
C ASN A 23 8.26 -23.37 34.15
N LEU A 24 7.89 -22.19 33.67
CA LEU A 24 8.17 -21.75 32.30
C LEU A 24 9.67 -21.72 32.02
N LYS A 25 10.50 -21.20 32.94
CA LYS A 25 11.97 -21.25 32.82
C LYS A 25 12.50 -22.67 32.64
N LYS A 26 11.98 -23.64 33.40
CA LYS A 26 12.36 -25.06 33.27
C LYS A 26 11.90 -25.66 31.94
N VAL A 27 10.68 -25.37 31.51
CA VAL A 27 10.15 -25.82 30.21
C VAL A 27 10.98 -25.22 29.08
N PHE A 28 11.25 -23.92 29.11
CA PHE A 28 12.00 -23.21 28.06
C PHE A 28 13.43 -23.71 27.92
N ALA A 29 14.11 -24.03 29.03
CA ALA A 29 15.41 -24.67 29.00
C ALA A 29 15.39 -26.02 28.27
N ARG A 30 14.32 -26.80 28.44
CA ARG A 30 14.13 -28.08 27.74
C ARG A 30 13.77 -27.89 26.26
N LEU A 31 12.94 -26.90 25.91
CA LEU A 31 12.59 -26.61 24.51
C LEU A 31 13.81 -26.34 23.64
N VAL A 32 14.82 -25.67 24.19
CA VAL A 32 16.05 -25.34 23.46
C VAL A 32 17.07 -26.47 23.42
N ASP A 33 16.89 -27.56 24.19
CA ASP A 33 17.80 -28.71 24.16
C ASP A 33 17.66 -29.47 22.80
N PRO A 34 18.74 -29.63 22.01
CA PRO A 34 18.70 -30.38 20.75
C PRO A 34 18.42 -31.88 20.92
N ARG A 35 18.58 -32.42 22.13
CA ARG A 35 18.39 -33.85 22.46
C ARG A 35 16.99 -34.16 23.02
N GLU A 36 16.17 -33.14 23.25
CA GLU A 36 14.82 -33.31 23.76
C GLU A 36 13.91 -34.03 22.75
N ASP A 37 12.88 -34.70 23.26
CA ASP A 37 11.87 -35.36 22.42
C ASP A 37 11.16 -34.33 21.51
N PRO A 38 11.20 -34.48 20.17
CA PRO A 38 10.50 -33.58 19.25
C PRO A 38 9.03 -33.39 19.57
N LYS A 39 8.34 -34.43 20.08
CA LYS A 39 6.93 -34.35 20.47
C LYS A 39 6.73 -33.48 21.71
N PHE A 40 7.70 -33.46 22.62
CA PHE A 40 7.69 -32.55 23.76
C PHE A 40 7.76 -31.09 23.29
N VAL A 41 8.73 -30.80 22.41
CA VAL A 41 8.93 -29.43 21.91
C VAL A 41 7.70 -28.95 21.14
N GLU A 42 7.16 -29.78 20.24
CA GLU A 42 5.95 -29.47 19.50
C GLU A 42 4.75 -29.23 20.43
N SER A 43 4.48 -30.14 21.37
CA SER A 43 3.30 -30.07 22.24
C SER A 43 3.28 -28.82 23.12
N TYR A 44 4.44 -28.44 23.67
CA TYR A 44 4.54 -27.23 24.49
C TYR A 44 4.50 -25.96 23.65
N ALA A 45 5.19 -25.90 22.51
CA ALA A 45 5.10 -24.75 21.60
C ALA A 45 3.66 -24.54 21.13
N GLN A 46 2.97 -25.61 20.73
CA GLN A 46 1.57 -25.55 20.33
C GLN A 46 0.66 -25.10 21.48
N SER A 47 0.87 -25.61 22.69
CA SER A 47 0.04 -25.26 23.85
C SER A 47 0.21 -23.79 24.24
N ILE A 48 1.45 -23.28 24.28
CA ILE A 48 1.72 -21.86 24.55
C ILE A 48 1.08 -20.97 23.48
N ARG A 49 1.21 -21.32 22.19
CA ARG A 49 0.54 -20.61 21.09
C ARG A 49 -0.97 -20.52 21.31
N ASN A 50 -1.60 -21.64 21.70
CA ASN A 50 -3.04 -21.68 21.92
C ASN A 50 -3.48 -20.83 23.12
N GLU A 51 -2.67 -20.73 24.17
CA GLU A 51 -2.92 -19.82 25.30
C GLU A 51 -2.82 -18.35 24.87
N PHE A 52 -1.85 -17.97 24.03
CA PHE A 52 -1.79 -16.62 23.47
C PHE A 52 -3.01 -16.29 22.62
N ARG A 53 -3.46 -17.22 21.77
CA ARG A 53 -4.67 -17.03 20.97
C ARG A 53 -5.90 -16.80 21.84
N ARG A 54 -6.07 -17.61 22.90
CA ARG A 54 -7.17 -17.42 23.86
C ARG A 54 -7.09 -16.06 24.52
N SER A 55 -5.89 -15.62 24.92
CA SER A 55 -5.67 -14.29 25.50
C SER A 55 -6.07 -13.16 24.55
N ILE A 56 -5.83 -13.29 23.24
CA ILE A 56 -6.25 -12.30 22.23
C ILE A 56 -7.77 -12.26 22.12
N GLU A 57 -8.42 -13.43 22.07
CA GLU A 57 -9.88 -13.56 21.97
C GLU A 57 -10.58 -12.99 23.22
N GLU A 58 -10.02 -13.20 24.41
CA GLU A 58 -10.56 -12.71 25.68
C GLU A 58 -10.42 -11.19 25.86
N HIS A 59 -9.40 -10.56 25.26
CA HIS A 59 -9.05 -9.15 25.46
C HIS A 59 -9.16 -8.33 24.18
N GLN A 60 -10.04 -8.73 23.25
CA GLN A 60 -10.15 -8.09 21.94
C GLN A 60 -10.48 -6.59 22.03
N ASP A 61 -11.31 -6.19 23.00
CA ASP A 61 -11.76 -4.79 23.17
C ASP A 61 -10.74 -3.91 23.90
N ALA A 62 -9.80 -4.52 24.63
CA ALA A 62 -8.76 -3.81 25.38
C ALA A 62 -7.47 -4.64 25.37
N PRO A 63 -6.73 -4.65 24.24
CA PRO A 63 -5.51 -5.45 24.10
C PRO A 63 -4.51 -5.06 25.18
N HIS A 64 -4.04 -6.03 25.95
CA HIS A 64 -2.95 -5.88 26.91
C HIS A 64 -2.37 -7.26 27.25
N PHE A 65 -1.11 -7.30 27.68
CA PHE A 65 -0.48 -8.54 28.09
C PHE A 65 -1.15 -9.09 29.35
N SER A 66 -1.76 -10.27 29.21
CA SER A 66 -2.31 -11.05 30.31
C SER A 66 -1.21 -11.50 31.29
N PRO A 67 -1.55 -11.90 32.52
CA PRO A 67 -0.56 -12.41 33.49
C PRO A 67 0.28 -13.56 32.94
N PHE A 68 -0.33 -14.46 32.15
CA PHE A 68 0.38 -15.54 31.49
C PHE A 68 1.39 -15.04 30.46
N VAL A 69 1.01 -14.05 29.63
CA VAL A 69 1.90 -13.42 28.66
C VAL A 69 3.10 -12.77 29.35
N LYS A 70 2.86 -11.99 30.42
CA LYS A 70 3.91 -11.36 31.22
C LYS A 70 4.85 -12.39 31.83
N ALA A 71 4.34 -13.49 32.37
CA ALA A 71 5.13 -14.59 32.89
C ALA A 71 6.02 -15.24 31.81
N CYS A 72 5.49 -15.46 30.61
CA CYS A 72 6.24 -15.96 29.46
C CYS A 72 7.37 -15.02 29.04
N ILE A 73 7.09 -13.71 28.95
CA ILE A 73 8.11 -12.68 28.63
C ILE A 73 9.22 -12.70 29.69
N ASN A 74 8.87 -12.66 30.97
CA ASN A 74 9.81 -12.70 32.10
C ASN A 74 10.63 -14.00 32.16
N ALA A 75 10.07 -15.11 31.68
CA ALA A 75 10.77 -16.39 31.58
C ALA A 75 11.69 -16.49 30.36
N GLY A 76 11.62 -15.55 29.41
CA GLY A 76 12.49 -15.50 28.23
C GLY A 76 11.91 -16.13 26.95
N ILE A 77 10.58 -16.13 26.78
CA ILE A 77 9.88 -16.78 25.66
C ILE A 77 10.43 -16.40 24.28
N VAL A 78 10.79 -15.12 24.06
CA VAL A 78 11.28 -14.64 22.76
C VAL A 78 12.56 -15.36 22.36
N LYS A 79 13.57 -15.32 23.24
CA LYS A 79 14.85 -15.98 23.02
C LYS A 79 14.69 -17.50 22.85
N THR A 80 13.81 -18.12 23.65
CA THR A 80 13.52 -19.54 23.58
C THR A 80 12.90 -19.94 22.24
N MET A 81 11.85 -19.26 21.80
CA MET A 81 11.15 -19.61 20.57
C MET A 81 12.00 -19.32 19.32
N LEU A 82 12.77 -18.22 19.32
CA LEU A 82 13.77 -17.96 18.28
C LEU A 82 14.86 -19.04 18.23
N ALA A 83 15.36 -19.49 19.38
CA ALA A 83 16.34 -20.58 19.44
C ALA A 83 15.77 -21.90 18.92
N VAL A 84 14.49 -22.21 19.19
CA VAL A 84 13.81 -23.37 18.60
C VAL A 84 13.70 -23.21 17.08
N ALA A 85 13.24 -22.05 16.62
CA ALA A 85 13.03 -21.77 15.19
C ALA A 85 14.33 -21.82 14.37
N ARG A 86 15.45 -21.35 14.94
CA ARG A 86 16.78 -21.35 14.29
C ARG A 86 17.44 -22.71 14.11
N LYS A 87 16.96 -23.76 14.78
CA LYS A 87 17.65 -25.06 14.74
C LYS A 87 17.67 -25.62 13.31
N GLU A 88 18.86 -25.73 12.74
CA GLU A 88 19.02 -26.39 11.45
C GLU A 88 18.95 -27.91 11.65
N TRP A 89 18.11 -28.56 10.86
CA TRP A 89 17.97 -30.01 10.86
C TRP A 89 18.38 -30.54 9.49
N THR A 90 19.41 -31.37 9.45
CA THR A 90 19.91 -31.94 8.19
C THR A 90 19.66 -33.44 8.12
N GLY A 91 19.38 -33.92 6.90
CA GLY A 91 19.30 -35.34 6.57
C GLY A 91 17.90 -35.88 6.29
N PRO A 92 17.80 -37.00 5.55
CA PRO A 92 16.53 -37.56 5.07
C PRO A 92 15.66 -38.16 6.18
N ARG A 93 16.15 -38.27 7.42
CA ARG A 93 15.46 -38.88 8.57
C ARG A 93 14.96 -37.86 9.62
N VAL A 94 15.00 -36.57 9.31
CA VAL A 94 14.45 -35.54 10.22
C VAL A 94 12.93 -35.70 10.30
N SER A 95 12.41 -35.94 11.51
CA SER A 95 10.96 -36.08 11.73
C SER A 95 10.22 -34.78 11.42
N GLY A 96 9.04 -34.87 10.78
CA GLY A 96 8.16 -33.72 10.51
C GLY A 96 7.77 -32.96 11.78
N THR A 97 7.70 -33.66 12.92
CA THR A 97 7.50 -33.11 14.27
C THR A 97 8.47 -31.96 14.60
N ARG A 98 9.73 -32.02 14.13
CA ARG A 98 10.72 -30.97 14.40
C ARG A 98 10.41 -29.68 13.64
N TYR A 99 10.04 -29.78 12.37
CA TYR A 99 9.60 -28.63 11.57
C TYR A 99 8.26 -28.09 12.05
N SER A 100 7.35 -28.95 12.52
CA SER A 100 6.12 -28.53 13.20
C SER A 100 6.41 -27.72 14.47
N ALA A 101 7.38 -28.16 15.28
CA ALA A 101 7.82 -27.41 16.46
C ALA A 101 8.42 -26.04 16.09
N GLN A 102 9.27 -25.96 15.04
CA GLN A 102 9.80 -24.68 14.55
C GLN A 102 8.70 -23.74 14.06
N SER A 103 7.75 -24.28 13.29
CA SER A 103 6.59 -23.53 12.84
C SER A 103 5.80 -23.01 14.04
N ASN A 104 5.41 -23.88 14.97
CA ASN A 104 4.69 -23.49 16.19
C ASN A 104 5.45 -22.44 17.02
N ALA A 105 6.79 -22.52 17.10
CA ALA A 105 7.60 -21.53 17.80
C ALA A 105 7.53 -20.15 17.12
N MET A 106 7.66 -20.08 15.81
CA MET A 106 7.45 -18.83 15.05
C MET A 106 6.02 -18.31 15.21
N GLN A 107 5.03 -19.21 15.22
CA GLN A 107 3.65 -18.83 15.44
C GLN A 107 3.39 -18.28 16.85
N CYS A 108 4.06 -18.82 17.88
CA CYS A 108 4.01 -18.26 19.23
C CYS A 108 4.45 -16.80 19.23
N LEU A 109 5.54 -16.47 18.52
CA LEU A 109 6.08 -15.11 18.48
C LEU A 109 5.09 -14.14 17.85
N PHE A 110 4.48 -14.48 16.71
CA PHE A 110 3.53 -13.56 16.10
C PHE A 110 2.23 -13.44 16.93
N GLU A 111 1.71 -14.51 17.53
CA GLU A 111 0.50 -14.41 18.37
C GLU A 111 0.80 -13.56 19.62
N LEU A 112 2.00 -13.72 20.20
CA LEU A 112 2.47 -12.90 21.31
C LEU A 112 2.46 -11.41 20.94
N MET A 113 2.95 -11.04 19.74
CA MET A 113 2.91 -9.65 19.25
C MET A 113 1.49 -9.07 19.17
N ARG A 114 0.47 -9.89 18.92
CA ARG A 114 -0.91 -9.40 18.77
C ARG A 114 -1.63 -9.19 20.11
N SER A 115 -1.11 -9.77 21.19
CA SER A 115 -1.77 -9.76 22.50
C SER A 115 -1.63 -8.45 23.29
N GLY A 116 -0.61 -7.63 23.02
CA GLY A 116 -0.31 -6.42 23.80
C GLY A 116 -0.99 -5.15 23.31
N ASP A 117 -0.95 -4.10 24.13
CA ASP A 117 -1.24 -2.72 23.72
C ASP A 117 -0.12 -2.11 22.86
N ILE A 118 -0.23 -0.82 22.48
CA ILE A 118 0.79 -0.15 21.65
C ILE A 118 2.17 -0.16 22.31
N VAL A 119 2.26 0.16 23.59
CA VAL A 119 3.52 0.31 24.32
C VAL A 119 4.17 -1.06 24.46
N GLU A 120 3.39 -2.03 24.93
CA GLU A 120 3.77 -3.42 25.09
C GLU A 120 4.27 -4.04 23.77
N ARG A 121 3.59 -3.78 22.65
CA ARG A 121 4.02 -4.24 21.31
C ARG A 121 5.34 -3.61 20.87
N ARG A 122 5.57 -2.33 21.14
CA ARG A 122 6.84 -1.66 20.80
C ARG A 122 8.00 -2.19 21.60
N GLU A 123 7.82 -2.39 22.91
CA GLU A 123 8.83 -2.99 23.78
C GLU A 123 9.16 -4.43 23.33
N LEU A 124 8.12 -5.22 23.03
CA LEU A 124 8.31 -6.59 22.57
C LEU A 124 8.99 -6.65 21.20
N LEU A 125 8.64 -5.76 20.26
CA LEU A 125 9.34 -5.66 18.97
C LEU A 125 10.82 -5.37 19.19
N ASP A 126 11.19 -4.45 20.08
CA ASP A 126 12.58 -4.14 20.36
C ASP A 126 13.35 -5.36 20.88
N ILE A 127 12.75 -6.16 21.78
CA ILE A 127 13.32 -7.44 22.23
C ILE A 127 13.53 -8.39 21.05
N MET A 128 12.54 -8.55 20.16
CA MET A 128 12.64 -9.43 19.00
C MET A 128 13.69 -8.96 17.99
N LEU A 129 13.85 -7.64 17.80
CA LEU A 129 14.86 -7.05 16.93
C LEU A 129 16.27 -7.28 17.45
N ARG A 130 16.51 -7.16 18.77
CA ARG A 130 17.80 -7.48 19.38
C ARG A 130 18.17 -8.95 19.21
N GLU A 131 17.17 -9.82 19.19
CA GLU A 131 17.34 -11.24 18.94
C GLU A 131 17.29 -11.59 17.44
N ASP A 132 17.38 -10.62 16.52
CA ASP A 132 17.41 -10.79 15.05
C ASP A 132 16.28 -11.66 14.45
N ILE A 133 15.03 -11.34 14.82
CA ILE A 133 13.84 -11.96 14.19
C ILE A 133 13.78 -11.70 12.67
N VAL A 134 14.24 -10.54 12.22
CA VAL A 134 14.18 -10.13 10.81
C VAL A 134 15.13 -11.00 9.98
N GLY A 135 16.38 -11.18 10.40
CA GLY A 135 17.34 -12.05 9.72
C GLY A 135 16.84 -13.49 9.64
N LEU A 136 16.24 -14.01 10.72
CA LEU A 136 15.63 -15.34 10.71
C LEU A 136 14.50 -15.46 9.69
N CYS A 137 13.56 -14.51 9.64
CA CYS A 137 12.49 -14.53 8.66
C CYS A 137 13.02 -14.46 7.21
N LEU A 138 14.03 -13.63 6.94
CA LEU A 138 14.67 -13.53 5.63
C LEU A 138 15.35 -14.84 5.21
N GLN A 139 16.06 -15.50 6.14
CA GLN A 139 16.62 -16.84 5.90
C GLN A 139 15.51 -17.85 5.59
N MET A 140 14.39 -17.76 6.33
CA MET A 140 13.27 -18.68 6.15
C MET A 140 12.46 -18.41 4.88
N PHE A 141 12.49 -17.22 4.26
CA PHE A 141 11.83 -16.94 2.98
C PHE A 141 12.39 -17.77 1.82
N VAL A 142 13.65 -18.17 1.90
CA VAL A 142 14.32 -19.03 0.90
C VAL A 142 14.43 -20.49 1.34
N HIS A 143 13.78 -20.86 2.45
CA HIS A 143 13.78 -22.23 2.95
C HIS A 143 13.16 -23.20 1.93
N GLU A 144 13.64 -24.44 1.85
CA GLU A 144 13.12 -25.45 0.92
C GLU A 144 11.66 -25.87 1.21
N LEU A 145 11.27 -25.84 2.48
CA LEU A 145 9.93 -26.22 2.93
C LEU A 145 8.94 -25.04 2.89
N GLY A 146 7.78 -25.25 2.24
CA GLY A 146 6.68 -24.28 2.15
C GLY A 146 6.18 -23.75 3.48
N ILE A 147 5.93 -24.64 4.44
CA ILE A 147 5.46 -24.27 5.78
C ILE A 147 6.40 -23.29 6.51
N MET A 148 7.71 -23.38 6.25
CA MET A 148 8.70 -22.49 6.88
C MET A 148 8.69 -21.10 6.23
N ARG A 149 8.53 -21.04 4.91
CA ARG A 149 8.35 -19.76 4.21
C ARG A 149 7.03 -19.09 4.59
N GLN A 150 5.94 -19.86 4.63
CA GLN A 150 4.62 -19.38 5.05
C GLN A 150 4.68 -18.76 6.45
N VAL A 151 5.23 -19.50 7.44
CA VAL A 151 5.26 -18.98 8.81
C VAL A 151 6.18 -17.76 8.94
N ALA A 152 7.27 -17.71 8.17
CA ALA A 152 8.11 -16.53 8.11
C ALA A 152 7.37 -15.34 7.49
N ALA A 153 6.61 -15.55 6.41
CA ALA A 153 5.83 -14.51 5.74
C ALA A 153 4.75 -13.95 6.66
N SER A 154 3.99 -14.81 7.33
CA SER A 154 3.00 -14.39 8.33
C SER A 154 3.64 -13.67 9.52
N THR A 155 4.80 -14.14 9.99
CA THR A 155 5.51 -13.47 11.09
C THR A 155 5.99 -12.09 10.68
N MET A 156 6.63 -11.97 9.52
CA MET A 156 7.11 -10.70 8.99
C MET A 156 5.94 -9.73 8.70
N HIS A 157 4.83 -10.25 8.18
CA HIS A 157 3.59 -9.49 8.03
C HIS A 157 3.19 -8.88 9.37
N ILE A 158 2.98 -9.68 10.42
CA ILE A 158 2.54 -9.20 11.74
C ILE A 158 3.52 -8.21 12.37
N LEU A 159 4.83 -8.45 12.21
CA LEU A 159 5.84 -7.50 12.67
C LEU A 159 5.65 -6.13 11.97
N SER A 160 5.40 -6.14 10.66
CA SER A 160 5.23 -4.93 9.86
C SER A 160 3.87 -4.25 10.04
N SER A 161 2.77 -5.00 10.13
CA SER A 161 1.41 -4.50 10.05
C SER A 161 0.82 -4.18 11.42
N ASP A 162 1.12 -5.02 12.42
CA ASP A 162 0.54 -4.97 13.77
C ASP A 162 1.52 -4.50 14.84
N SER A 163 2.83 -4.46 14.52
CA SER A 163 3.90 -4.23 15.49
C SER A 163 4.90 -3.13 15.14
N PHE A 164 4.57 -2.26 14.17
CA PHE A 164 5.35 -1.06 13.85
C PHE A 164 6.78 -1.29 13.31
N LEU A 165 7.11 -2.47 12.75
CA LEU A 165 8.47 -2.76 12.25
C LEU A 165 8.98 -1.68 11.27
N GLY A 166 8.14 -1.20 10.37
CA GLY A 166 8.51 -0.16 9.40
C GLY A 166 8.99 1.16 10.03
N GLU A 167 8.64 1.42 11.29
CA GLU A 167 9.08 2.61 12.04
C GLU A 167 10.48 2.42 12.65
N CYS A 168 10.85 1.18 12.95
CA CYS A 168 12.05 0.84 13.73
C CYS A 168 13.27 0.44 12.88
N ILE A 169 13.07 0.10 11.61
CA ILE A 169 14.14 -0.43 10.75
C ILE A 169 14.87 0.64 9.92
N SER A 170 16.09 0.30 9.52
CA SER A 170 16.90 1.10 8.60
C SER A 170 16.37 0.98 7.15
N PRO A 171 16.67 1.95 6.26
CA PRO A 171 16.38 1.81 4.83
C PRO A 171 17.00 0.57 4.19
N SER A 172 18.19 0.13 4.63
CA SER A 172 18.82 -1.08 4.08
C SER A 172 18.03 -2.32 4.44
N THR A 173 17.66 -2.48 5.72
CA THR A 173 16.85 -3.60 6.20
C THR A 173 15.48 -3.61 5.51
N ALA A 174 14.86 -2.44 5.34
CA ALA A 174 13.61 -2.33 4.58
C ALA A 174 13.78 -2.80 3.13
N ALA A 175 14.87 -2.41 2.44
CA ALA A 175 15.15 -2.88 1.09
C ALA A 175 15.33 -4.41 1.02
N ASP A 176 16.02 -5.01 2.00
CA ASP A 176 16.17 -6.46 2.12
C ASP A 176 14.83 -7.18 2.29
N ILE A 177 13.96 -6.66 3.18
CA ILE A 177 12.61 -7.20 3.40
C ILE A 177 11.76 -7.10 2.14
N ILE A 178 11.75 -5.94 1.48
CA ILE A 178 10.90 -5.71 0.31
C ILE A 178 11.33 -6.62 -0.85
N GLU A 179 12.63 -6.72 -1.12
CA GLU A 179 13.13 -7.62 -2.17
C GLU A 179 12.71 -9.07 -1.89
N ALA A 180 12.96 -9.56 -0.68
CA ALA A 180 12.69 -10.95 -0.33
C ALA A 180 11.17 -11.25 -0.34
N ALA A 181 10.34 -10.31 0.09
CA ALA A 181 8.89 -10.43 0.07
C ALA A 181 8.31 -10.42 -1.36
N CYS A 182 8.83 -9.57 -2.25
CA CYS A 182 8.42 -9.59 -3.66
C CYS A 182 8.86 -10.88 -4.36
N LEU A 183 10.09 -11.36 -4.11
CA LEU A 183 10.56 -12.64 -4.65
C LEU A 183 9.69 -13.82 -4.18
N LEU A 184 9.27 -13.82 -2.92
CA LEU A 184 8.32 -14.80 -2.41
C LEU A 184 6.97 -14.73 -3.14
N THR A 185 6.47 -13.51 -3.39
CA THR A 185 5.21 -13.25 -4.10
C THR A 185 5.27 -13.70 -5.57
N LEU A 186 6.42 -13.57 -6.22
CA LEU A 186 6.63 -13.93 -7.63
C LEU A 186 6.85 -15.41 -7.89
N ARG A 187 6.85 -16.24 -6.85
CA ARG A 187 6.97 -17.69 -7.03
C ARG A 187 5.81 -18.23 -7.84
N THR A 188 6.10 -19.23 -8.68
CA THR A 188 5.12 -19.74 -9.64
C THR A 188 4.23 -20.82 -9.03
N ARG A 189 3.04 -20.98 -9.60
CA ARG A 189 2.14 -22.11 -9.28
C ARG A 189 2.84 -23.46 -9.49
N SER A 190 3.68 -23.60 -10.50
CA SER A 190 4.46 -24.82 -10.74
C SER A 190 5.39 -25.12 -9.56
N ASP A 191 6.04 -24.10 -9.00
CA ASP A 191 6.89 -24.27 -7.82
C ASP A 191 6.05 -24.83 -6.66
N ALA A 192 4.89 -24.22 -6.40
CA ALA A 192 3.97 -24.64 -5.33
C ALA A 192 3.46 -26.08 -5.51
N ILE A 193 3.00 -26.42 -6.72
CA ILE A 193 2.48 -27.75 -7.01
C ILE A 193 3.60 -28.78 -6.89
N SER A 194 4.80 -28.47 -7.40
CA SER A 194 5.94 -29.37 -7.30
C SER A 194 6.28 -29.69 -5.84
N GLU A 195 6.16 -28.71 -4.94
CA GLU A 195 6.40 -28.88 -3.51
C GLU A 195 5.26 -29.58 -2.76
N LEU A 196 4.04 -29.48 -3.24
CA LEU A 196 2.89 -30.12 -2.60
C LEU A 196 2.78 -31.60 -3.01
N VAL A 197 3.23 -31.92 -4.23
CA VAL A 197 3.24 -33.27 -4.79
C VAL A 197 4.49 -34.04 -4.39
N ASN A 198 5.61 -33.35 -4.15
CA ASN A 198 6.85 -34.01 -3.77
C ASN A 198 6.77 -34.53 -2.31
N PRO A 199 6.97 -35.84 -2.06
CA PRO A 199 6.95 -36.42 -0.71
C PRO A 199 8.18 -36.06 0.13
N ASP A 200 9.22 -35.50 -0.49
CA ASP A 200 10.44 -35.04 0.20
C ASP A 200 10.37 -33.57 0.64
N THR A 201 9.43 -32.80 0.09
CA THR A 201 9.14 -31.43 0.52
C THR A 201 8.16 -31.42 1.70
N GLY A 202 8.32 -30.41 2.56
CA GLY A 202 7.90 -30.47 3.96
C GLY A 202 6.40 -30.48 4.23
N GLU A 203 5.56 -29.94 3.34
CA GLU A 203 4.12 -29.87 3.61
C GLU A 203 3.52 -31.27 3.70
N THR A 204 3.75 -32.11 2.69
CA THR A 204 3.37 -33.52 2.67
C THR A 204 3.99 -34.31 3.82
N ARG A 205 5.25 -34.03 4.21
CA ARG A 205 5.92 -34.70 5.35
C ARG A 205 5.29 -34.34 6.72
N VAL A 206 5.07 -33.06 7.00
CA VAL A 206 4.43 -32.58 8.24
C VAL A 206 2.97 -33.06 8.30
N LEU A 207 2.31 -33.09 7.15
CA LEU A 207 0.93 -33.59 7.01
C LEU A 207 0.84 -35.11 7.16
N ARG A 208 1.85 -35.90 6.78
CA ARG A 208 1.84 -37.37 6.88
C ARG A 208 2.02 -37.88 8.31
N ASP A 209 2.74 -37.16 9.15
CA ASP A 209 2.96 -37.51 10.56
C ASP A 209 1.76 -37.15 11.46
N GLY A 210 0.83 -36.29 11.00
CA GLY A 210 -0.34 -35.85 11.74
C GLY A 210 -1.66 -36.39 11.19
N LYS A 211 -2.58 -36.84 12.06
CA LYS A 211 -4.01 -37.04 11.74
C LYS A 211 -4.73 -35.69 11.51
N SER A 212 -4.15 -34.81 10.71
CA SER A 212 -4.65 -33.45 10.53
C SER A 212 -5.80 -33.45 9.53
N ARG A 213 -6.97 -32.96 9.99
CA ARG A 213 -8.17 -32.69 9.17
C ARG A 213 -7.85 -31.90 7.90
N ARG A 214 -6.75 -31.13 7.91
CA ARG A 214 -6.23 -30.34 6.78
C ARG A 214 -5.78 -31.22 5.60
N VAL A 215 -5.22 -32.41 5.85
CA VAL A 215 -4.80 -33.38 4.82
C VAL A 215 -5.99 -34.01 4.15
N GLU A 216 -6.99 -34.37 4.94
CA GLU A 216 -8.23 -34.92 4.45
C GLU A 216 -9.00 -33.90 3.60
N ILE A 217 -8.98 -32.63 4.00
CA ILE A 217 -9.51 -31.48 3.25
C ILE A 217 -8.72 -31.28 1.93
N LEU A 218 -7.38 -31.22 1.97
CA LEU A 218 -6.55 -31.05 0.77
C LEU A 218 -6.71 -32.21 -0.23
N ASN A 219 -6.74 -33.46 0.27
CA ASN A 219 -6.93 -34.66 -0.56
C ASN A 219 -8.36 -34.81 -1.10
N ARG A 220 -9.39 -34.36 -0.36
CA ARG A 220 -10.80 -34.41 -0.81
C ARG A 220 -11.15 -33.29 -1.79
N ILE A 221 -10.49 -32.14 -1.70
CA ILE A 221 -10.91 -30.92 -2.41
C ILE A 221 -10.18 -30.75 -3.75
N GLY A 222 -9.07 -31.45 -3.98
CA GLY A 222 -8.33 -31.38 -5.26
C GLY A 222 -7.80 -29.98 -5.61
N ASN A 223 -7.85 -29.02 -4.66
CA ASN A 223 -7.50 -27.62 -4.88
C ASN A 223 -6.45 -27.09 -3.87
N PRO A 224 -5.21 -27.61 -3.92
CA PRO A 224 -4.04 -27.00 -3.30
C PRO A 224 -3.73 -25.51 -3.65
N PRO A 225 -4.17 -24.90 -4.78
CA PRO A 225 -3.71 -23.57 -5.16
C PRO A 225 -4.05 -22.43 -4.20
N ARG A 226 -5.17 -22.47 -3.45
CA ARG A 226 -5.63 -21.30 -2.69
C ARG A 226 -4.83 -21.02 -1.41
N PHE A 227 -4.40 -22.07 -0.69
CA PHE A 227 -3.53 -21.88 0.48
C PHE A 227 -2.19 -21.27 0.09
N TYR A 228 -1.66 -21.65 -1.07
CA TYR A 228 -0.45 -21.07 -1.62
C TYR A 228 -0.59 -19.57 -1.91
N VAL A 229 -1.74 -19.10 -2.43
CA VAL A 229 -1.88 -17.65 -2.73
C VAL A 229 -2.08 -16.80 -1.49
N MET A 230 -2.62 -17.37 -0.41
CA MET A 230 -2.60 -16.67 0.87
C MET A 230 -1.15 -16.30 1.25
N ASP A 231 -0.19 -17.19 1.01
CA ASP A 231 1.22 -16.95 1.31
C ASP A 231 1.85 -15.88 0.41
N LEU A 232 1.45 -15.84 -0.87
CA LEU A 232 1.88 -14.80 -1.81
C LEU A 232 1.39 -13.41 -1.38
N GLU A 233 0.13 -13.31 -0.93
CA GLU A 233 -0.42 -12.05 -0.43
C GLU A 233 0.30 -11.56 0.83
N GLU A 234 0.69 -12.46 1.74
CA GLU A 234 1.43 -12.09 2.95
C GLU A 234 2.77 -11.40 2.64
N GLY A 235 3.42 -11.77 1.53
CA GLY A 235 4.60 -11.08 1.02
C GLY A 235 4.33 -9.60 0.76
N LEU A 236 3.35 -9.27 -0.09
CA LEU A 236 3.05 -7.85 -0.35
C LEU A 236 2.42 -7.13 0.84
N ARG A 237 1.75 -7.84 1.75
CA ARG A 237 1.22 -7.21 2.97
C ARG A 237 2.35 -6.84 3.93
N THR A 238 3.43 -7.63 3.94
CA THR A 238 4.68 -7.27 4.60
C THR A 238 5.24 -5.96 4.02
N VAL A 239 5.34 -5.86 2.69
CA VAL A 239 5.82 -4.63 2.03
C VAL A 239 4.94 -3.43 2.40
N HIS A 240 3.63 -3.63 2.44
CA HIS A 240 2.68 -2.61 2.91
C HIS A 240 2.99 -2.15 4.32
N GLY A 241 3.13 -3.06 5.29
CA GLY A 241 3.41 -2.70 6.68
C GLY A 241 4.76 -1.99 6.85
N VAL A 242 5.76 -2.33 6.03
CA VAL A 242 7.07 -1.64 6.04
C VAL A 242 6.97 -0.21 5.54
N LEU A 243 6.20 0.03 4.47
CA LEU A 243 6.13 1.35 3.82
C LEU A 243 5.04 2.27 4.40
N CYS A 244 3.92 1.69 4.85
CA CYS A 244 2.73 2.37 5.37
C CYS A 244 2.79 2.49 6.89
N THR A 245 3.38 3.59 7.37
CA THR A 245 3.61 3.88 8.79
C THR A 245 2.81 5.11 9.24
N SER A 246 2.58 5.28 10.55
CA SER A 246 1.99 6.51 11.09
C SER A 246 2.76 6.97 12.34
N PRO A 247 3.46 8.12 12.28
CA PRO A 247 3.52 9.06 11.15
C PRO A 247 4.27 8.49 9.93
N PRO A 248 3.98 8.97 8.69
CA PRO A 248 4.71 8.56 7.50
C PRO A 248 6.21 8.82 7.60
N ARG A 249 7.04 7.91 7.03
CA ARG A 249 8.49 8.09 6.99
C ARG A 249 8.89 9.30 6.11
N PRO A 250 10.02 9.98 6.41
CA PRO A 250 10.54 11.03 5.55
C PRO A 250 10.87 10.51 4.14
N ARG A 251 10.73 11.35 3.11
CA ARG A 251 11.00 10.94 1.71
C ARG A 251 12.39 10.39 1.48
N LYS A 252 13.38 10.85 2.26
CA LYS A 252 14.75 10.35 2.23
C LYS A 252 14.83 8.85 2.54
N PHE A 253 13.98 8.34 3.43
CA PHE A 253 13.92 6.91 3.77
C PHE A 253 13.61 6.05 2.53
N TYR A 254 12.60 6.43 1.75
CA TYR A 254 12.23 5.71 0.53
C TYR A 254 13.30 5.83 -0.57
N LEU A 255 13.92 7.01 -0.72
CA LEU A 255 15.06 7.18 -1.62
C LEU A 255 16.22 6.26 -1.25
N ASP A 256 16.55 6.16 0.04
CA ASP A 256 17.67 5.35 0.52
C ASP A 256 17.40 3.83 0.35
N ILE A 257 16.13 3.39 0.45
CA ILE A 257 15.72 2.02 0.06
C ILE A 257 16.07 1.77 -1.42
N LEU A 258 15.64 2.67 -2.31
CA LEU A 258 15.83 2.49 -3.75
C LEU A 258 17.29 2.64 -4.17
N LYS A 259 18.09 3.50 -3.51
CA LYS A 259 19.54 3.56 -3.74
C LYS A 259 20.23 2.26 -3.35
N ARG A 260 19.77 1.63 -2.27
CA ARG A 260 20.35 0.37 -1.77
C ARG A 260 20.02 -0.79 -2.70
N LYS A 261 18.75 -0.92 -3.14
CA LYS A 261 18.29 -1.97 -4.05
C LYS A 261 17.31 -1.43 -5.11
N PRO A 262 17.81 -0.89 -6.23
CA PRO A 262 16.94 -0.40 -7.31
C PRO A 262 16.02 -1.49 -7.91
N ARG A 263 16.47 -2.75 -7.89
CA ARG A 263 15.73 -3.92 -8.38
C ARG A 263 14.38 -4.13 -7.70
N VAL A 264 14.18 -3.57 -6.50
CA VAL A 264 12.88 -3.57 -5.83
C VAL A 264 11.78 -3.00 -6.74
N LEU A 265 12.09 -2.02 -7.58
CA LEU A 265 11.12 -1.48 -8.54
C LEU A 265 10.70 -2.52 -9.56
N ASP A 266 11.66 -3.21 -10.19
CA ASP A 266 11.35 -4.24 -11.19
C ASP A 266 10.48 -5.34 -10.57
N LEU A 267 10.83 -5.81 -9.36
CA LEU A 267 10.05 -6.84 -8.67
C LEU A 267 8.63 -6.38 -8.32
N LEU A 268 8.45 -5.10 -7.97
CA LEU A 268 7.12 -4.53 -7.73
C LEU A 268 6.33 -4.39 -9.03
N PHE A 269 6.97 -4.03 -10.14
CA PHE A 269 6.34 -4.04 -11.46
C PHE A 269 5.92 -5.46 -11.86
N ASP A 270 6.80 -6.45 -11.68
CA ASP A 270 6.50 -7.86 -11.92
C ASP A 270 5.32 -8.33 -11.08
N CYS A 271 5.25 -7.92 -9.80
CA CYS A 271 4.10 -8.24 -8.94
C CYS A 271 2.81 -7.54 -9.41
N ALA A 272 2.91 -6.31 -9.92
CA ALA A 272 1.77 -5.52 -10.36
C ALA A 272 1.17 -6.02 -11.69
N ILE A 273 1.94 -6.72 -12.52
CA ILE A 273 1.48 -7.34 -13.77
C ILE A 273 0.95 -8.77 -13.58
N LEU A 274 1.06 -9.36 -12.37
CA LEU A 274 0.53 -10.69 -12.11
C LEU A 274 -0.99 -10.73 -12.38
N GLY A 275 -1.39 -11.65 -13.25
CA GLY A 275 -2.80 -11.89 -13.56
C GLY A 275 -3.53 -12.55 -12.39
N ARG A 276 -4.81 -12.20 -12.22
CA ARG A 276 -5.65 -12.84 -11.20
C ARG A 276 -5.95 -14.29 -11.59
N PRO A 277 -5.61 -15.28 -10.74
CA PRO A 277 -5.93 -16.65 -11.05
C PRO A 277 -7.44 -16.92 -10.91
N GLN A 278 -8.02 -17.71 -11.82
CA GLN A 278 -9.45 -18.06 -11.81
C GLN A 278 -9.93 -18.72 -10.50
N TRP A 279 -9.03 -19.38 -9.78
CA TRP A 279 -9.29 -20.11 -8.54
C TRP A 279 -9.04 -19.26 -7.27
N HIS A 280 -8.55 -18.03 -7.40
CA HIS A 280 -8.44 -17.04 -6.32
C HIS A 280 -8.60 -15.60 -6.88
N PRO A 281 -9.78 -15.29 -7.46
CA PRO A 281 -10.06 -14.03 -8.15
C PRO A 281 -10.12 -12.80 -7.21
N GLU A 282 -10.24 -13.02 -5.90
CA GLU A 282 -10.23 -11.99 -4.87
C GLU A 282 -8.84 -11.48 -4.51
N THR A 283 -7.78 -12.03 -5.12
CA THR A 283 -6.41 -11.59 -4.86
C THR A 283 -6.25 -10.09 -5.02
N GLN A 284 -5.44 -9.51 -4.13
CA GLN A 284 -5.11 -8.09 -4.16
C GLN A 284 -3.65 -7.84 -4.53
N VAL A 285 -2.89 -8.87 -4.93
CA VAL A 285 -1.44 -8.79 -5.19
C VAL A 285 -1.10 -7.63 -6.12
N ASP A 286 -1.78 -7.50 -7.26
CA ASP A 286 -1.54 -6.45 -8.24
C ASP A 286 -1.79 -5.04 -7.66
N SER A 287 -2.96 -4.86 -7.02
CA SER A 287 -3.37 -3.60 -6.42
C SER A 287 -2.50 -3.19 -5.24
N MET A 288 -1.98 -4.17 -4.50
CA MET A 288 -1.06 -3.96 -3.40
C MET A 288 0.30 -3.55 -3.91
N ALA A 289 0.88 -4.26 -4.89
CA ALA A 289 2.13 -3.86 -5.51
C ALA A 289 2.04 -2.43 -6.07
N CYS A 290 0.92 -2.08 -6.72
CA CYS A 290 0.63 -0.72 -7.16
C CYS A 290 0.57 0.29 -6.01
N ALA A 291 -0.09 -0.06 -4.89
CA ALA A 291 -0.10 0.80 -3.72
C ALA A 291 1.32 1.03 -3.14
N MET A 292 2.19 0.02 -3.17
CA MET A 292 3.59 0.17 -2.73
C MET A 292 4.38 1.11 -3.62
N LEU A 293 4.23 0.99 -4.95
CA LEU A 293 4.80 1.93 -5.91
C LEU A 293 4.31 3.36 -5.61
N SER A 294 3.01 3.53 -5.36
CA SER A 294 2.45 4.83 -4.94
C SER A 294 3.09 5.36 -3.66
N PHE A 295 3.45 4.51 -2.69
CA PHE A 295 4.10 4.96 -1.45
C PHE A 295 5.52 5.47 -1.69
N LEU A 296 6.30 4.74 -2.49
CA LEU A 296 7.68 5.10 -2.85
C LEU A 296 7.75 6.45 -3.57
N PHE A 297 6.75 6.74 -4.41
CA PHE A 297 6.70 7.95 -5.25
C PHE A 297 5.70 9.02 -4.81
N ALA A 298 5.08 8.87 -3.63
CA ALA A 298 4.07 9.83 -3.16
C ALA A 298 4.69 11.21 -2.89
N TRP A 299 3.93 12.28 -3.15
CA TRP A 299 4.33 13.63 -2.75
C TRP A 299 4.36 13.78 -1.21
N PRO A 300 5.18 14.68 -0.66
CA PRO A 300 5.07 15.07 0.74
C PRO A 300 3.61 15.45 1.08
N PRO A 301 3.07 15.03 2.24
CA PRO A 301 1.65 15.18 2.56
C PRO A 301 1.19 16.65 2.65
N HIS A 302 2.12 17.58 2.85
CA HIS A 302 1.85 19.02 2.90
C HIS A 302 1.98 19.74 1.55
N THR A 303 2.33 19.02 0.48
CA THR A 303 2.52 19.57 -0.86
C THR A 303 1.36 19.19 -1.78
N VAL A 304 0.94 20.14 -2.64
CA VAL A 304 0.08 19.87 -3.79
C VAL A 304 0.93 20.04 -5.05
N ALA A 305 0.99 19.01 -5.89
CA ALA A 305 1.82 19.04 -7.09
C ALA A 305 1.38 20.19 -8.03
N GLY A 306 2.35 20.91 -8.58
CA GLY A 306 2.12 22.07 -9.46
C GLY A 306 1.77 23.39 -8.77
N VAL A 307 1.69 23.43 -7.43
CA VAL A 307 1.39 24.66 -6.67
C VAL A 307 2.67 25.26 -6.08
N ALA A 308 3.02 26.48 -6.51
CA ALA A 308 4.10 27.24 -5.91
C ALA A 308 3.69 27.77 -4.52
N THR A 309 4.52 27.56 -3.52
CA THR A 309 4.29 28.02 -2.14
C THR A 309 5.52 28.80 -1.65
N PRO A 310 5.35 30.01 -1.07
CA PRO A 310 6.48 30.87 -0.66
C PRO A 310 7.25 30.42 0.59
N THR A 311 6.74 29.49 1.40
CA THR A 311 7.41 28.98 2.61
C THR A 311 8.76 28.31 2.33
N ASP A 312 9.69 28.41 3.28
CA ASP A 312 11.08 27.87 3.31
C ASP A 312 11.55 27.22 1.99
N LYS A 313 12.13 28.06 1.12
CA LYS A 313 12.68 27.62 -0.16
C LYS A 313 13.68 26.48 0.01
N ALA A 314 14.49 26.50 1.07
CA ALA A 314 15.52 25.49 1.30
C ALA A 314 14.90 24.11 1.61
N PHE A 315 13.92 24.07 2.51
CA PHE A 315 13.20 22.84 2.86
C PHE A 315 12.53 22.20 1.64
N LYS A 316 11.82 22.99 0.82
CA LYS A 316 11.16 22.49 -0.39
C LYS A 316 12.15 22.02 -1.44
N THR A 317 13.24 22.76 -1.64
CA THR A 317 14.28 22.35 -2.57
C THR A 317 14.87 21.00 -2.17
N GLN A 318 15.02 20.73 -0.87
CA GLN A 318 15.50 19.43 -0.39
C GLN A 318 14.50 18.30 -0.66
N GLU A 319 13.22 18.45 -0.32
CA GLU A 319 12.22 17.40 -0.56
C GLU A 319 11.98 17.14 -2.06
N LEU A 320 11.91 18.20 -2.87
CA LEU A 320 11.80 18.09 -4.31
C LEU A 320 13.03 17.40 -4.91
N ARG A 321 14.23 17.73 -4.42
CA ARG A 321 15.47 17.05 -4.84
C ARG A 321 15.43 15.56 -4.51
N VAL A 322 14.95 15.18 -3.32
CA VAL A 322 14.78 13.78 -2.94
C VAL A 322 13.78 13.09 -3.87
N MET A 323 12.66 13.74 -4.19
CA MET A 323 11.67 13.22 -5.14
C MET A 323 12.26 13.02 -6.54
N SER A 324 12.96 14.03 -7.08
CA SER A 324 13.63 13.94 -8.38
C SER A 324 14.68 12.84 -8.41
N GLN A 325 15.46 12.65 -7.33
CA GLN A 325 16.41 11.54 -7.23
C GLN A 325 15.71 10.18 -7.19
N THR A 326 14.58 10.09 -6.50
CA THR A 326 13.77 8.85 -6.42
C THR A 326 13.24 8.51 -7.82
N MET A 327 12.72 9.51 -8.53
CA MET A 327 12.23 9.35 -9.91
C MET A 327 13.35 9.06 -10.91
N ALA A 328 14.55 9.62 -10.73
CA ALA A 328 15.70 9.30 -11.56
C ALA A 328 16.10 7.81 -11.43
N ILE A 329 15.92 7.19 -10.25
CA ILE A 329 16.14 5.74 -10.10
C ILE A 329 15.11 4.98 -10.93
N LEU A 330 13.84 5.37 -10.90
CA LEU A 330 12.78 4.77 -11.73
C LEU A 330 13.11 4.89 -13.22
N THR A 331 13.39 6.10 -13.71
CA THR A 331 13.63 6.32 -15.16
C THR A 331 14.96 5.75 -15.64
N SER A 332 15.86 5.36 -14.73
CA SER A 332 17.08 4.62 -15.05
C SER A 332 16.88 3.10 -15.19
N ARG A 333 15.71 2.56 -14.79
CA ARG A 333 15.41 1.13 -14.97
C ARG A 333 15.16 0.83 -16.45
N PRO A 334 15.59 -0.34 -16.95
CA PRO A 334 15.26 -0.75 -18.32
C PRO A 334 13.74 -0.89 -18.47
N ASP A 335 13.23 -0.50 -19.63
CA ASP A 335 11.83 -0.70 -20.03
C ASP A 335 10.78 -0.14 -19.04
N TRP A 336 11.14 0.85 -18.20
CA TRP A 336 10.25 1.39 -17.17
C TRP A 336 8.93 1.96 -17.72
N VAL A 337 8.96 2.47 -18.96
CA VAL A 337 7.75 2.91 -19.68
C VAL A 337 6.86 1.71 -19.99
N GLU A 338 7.43 0.65 -20.56
CA GLU A 338 6.69 -0.56 -20.92
C GLU A 338 6.16 -1.27 -19.68
N GLN A 339 6.88 -1.25 -18.54
CA GLN A 339 6.37 -1.78 -17.27
C GLN A 339 5.09 -1.06 -16.80
N LEU A 340 5.02 0.27 -16.93
CA LEU A 340 3.82 1.04 -16.58
C LEU A 340 2.68 0.81 -17.58
N VAL A 341 3.00 0.71 -18.87
CA VAL A 341 2.06 0.36 -19.94
C VAL A 341 1.47 -1.03 -19.70
N GLU A 342 2.31 -2.01 -19.38
CA GLU A 342 1.92 -3.40 -19.16
C GLU A 342 0.95 -3.54 -17.98
N ILE A 343 1.18 -2.84 -16.86
CA ILE A 343 0.21 -2.80 -15.75
C ILE A 343 -1.15 -2.32 -16.25
N TRP A 344 -1.18 -1.26 -17.07
CA TRP A 344 -2.42 -0.73 -17.59
C TRP A 344 -3.10 -1.69 -18.57
N MET A 345 -2.34 -2.28 -19.49
CA MET A 345 -2.85 -3.21 -20.50
C MET A 345 -3.40 -4.49 -19.87
N ARG A 346 -2.69 -5.06 -18.87
CA ARG A 346 -3.18 -6.20 -18.08
C ARG A 346 -4.59 -5.98 -17.54
N ILE A 347 -4.86 -4.76 -17.04
CA ILE A 347 -6.17 -4.42 -16.48
C ILE A 347 -7.23 -4.28 -17.59
N GLN A 348 -6.87 -3.73 -18.75
CA GLN A 348 -7.80 -3.59 -19.89
C GLN A 348 -8.14 -4.94 -20.53
N GLU A 349 -7.18 -5.86 -20.57
CA GLU A 349 -7.29 -7.16 -21.23
C GLU A 349 -7.89 -8.24 -20.32
N GLU A 350 -8.08 -7.96 -19.03
CA GLU A 350 -8.62 -8.92 -18.08
C GLU A 350 -10.07 -9.31 -18.40
N ASP A 351 -10.30 -10.56 -18.81
CA ASP A 351 -11.64 -11.08 -19.04
C ASP A 351 -12.34 -11.38 -17.71
N LEU A 352 -13.14 -10.41 -17.24
CA LEU A 352 -13.95 -10.56 -16.03
C LEU A 352 -14.92 -11.76 -16.10
N LYS A 353 -15.36 -12.19 -17.29
CA LYS A 353 -16.21 -13.38 -17.42
C LYS A 353 -15.40 -14.63 -17.10
N GLN A 354 -14.14 -14.69 -17.52
CA GLN A 354 -13.23 -15.79 -17.19
C GLN A 354 -12.88 -15.80 -15.69
N VAL A 355 -12.62 -14.63 -15.09
CA VAL A 355 -12.36 -14.48 -13.64
C VAL A 355 -13.56 -14.91 -12.80
N ARG A 356 -14.80 -14.65 -13.27
CA ARG A 356 -16.05 -15.02 -12.58
C ARG A 356 -16.47 -16.48 -12.76
N ARG A 357 -15.93 -17.19 -13.75
CA ARG A 357 -16.13 -18.65 -13.90
C ARG A 357 -15.32 -19.38 -12.83
N CYS A 358 -15.65 -19.15 -11.56
CA CYS A 358 -15.12 -19.96 -10.47
C CYS A 358 -15.62 -21.40 -10.65
N ASP A 359 -14.70 -22.34 -10.52
CA ASP A 359 -15.01 -23.75 -10.46
C ASP A 359 -16.07 -23.99 -9.36
N PRO A 360 -17.21 -24.66 -9.66
CA PRO A 360 -18.24 -24.99 -8.68
C PRO A 360 -17.70 -25.73 -7.44
N GLN A 361 -16.59 -26.46 -7.57
CA GLN A 361 -15.94 -27.13 -6.43
C GLN A 361 -15.23 -26.13 -5.50
N VAL A 362 -14.67 -25.04 -6.04
CA VAL A 362 -14.14 -23.91 -5.25
C VAL A 362 -15.29 -23.21 -4.54
N SER A 363 -16.41 -22.99 -5.25
CA SER A 363 -17.62 -22.34 -4.72
C SER A 363 -18.12 -22.98 -3.43
N TRP A 364 -18.10 -24.30 -3.26
CA TRP A 364 -18.58 -24.95 -2.03
C TRP A 364 -17.77 -24.59 -0.77
N CYS A 365 -16.45 -24.42 -0.89
CA CYS A 365 -15.59 -23.93 0.19
C CYS A 365 -15.75 -22.41 0.41
N VAL A 366 -16.07 -21.68 -0.66
CA VAL A 366 -16.23 -20.23 -0.59
C VAL A 366 -17.64 -19.84 -0.15
N SER A 367 -18.69 -20.64 -0.31
CA SER A 367 -20.10 -20.22 -0.11
C SER A 367 -20.42 -19.61 1.26
N ARG A 368 -19.67 -19.94 2.32
CA ARG A 368 -19.77 -19.26 3.63
C ARG A 368 -19.05 -17.90 3.68
N LEU A 369 -18.00 -17.72 2.89
CA LEU A 369 -17.27 -16.46 2.70
C LEU A 369 -17.90 -15.59 1.59
N VAL A 370 -18.37 -16.14 0.46
CA VAL A 370 -19.02 -15.41 -0.65
C VAL A 370 -20.28 -14.70 -0.21
N ALA A 371 -21.07 -15.31 0.69
CA ALA A 371 -22.24 -14.65 1.27
C ALA A 371 -21.89 -13.39 2.08
N LEU A 372 -20.63 -13.25 2.52
CA LEU A 372 -20.05 -12.09 3.19
C LEU A 372 -19.21 -11.20 2.26
N ILE A 373 -19.07 -11.54 0.97
CA ILE A 373 -18.32 -10.76 -0.02
C ILE A 373 -19.30 -10.10 -1.02
N PRO A 374 -19.99 -9.01 -0.62
CA PRO A 374 -20.39 -7.97 -1.56
C PRO A 374 -19.20 -7.30 -2.27
N SER A 375 -17.96 -7.65 -1.89
CA SER A 375 -16.71 -6.98 -2.23
C SER A 375 -15.69 -7.88 -2.94
N LEU A 376 -16.07 -8.56 -4.04
CA LEU A 376 -15.10 -8.79 -5.12
C LEU A 376 -14.78 -7.39 -5.67
N ASN A 377 -13.99 -6.67 -4.88
CA ASN A 377 -13.93 -5.23 -4.88
C ASN A 377 -13.17 -4.75 -6.13
N PRO A 378 -13.29 -3.45 -6.46
CA PRO A 378 -12.59 -2.77 -7.55
C PRO A 378 -11.06 -2.69 -7.38
N THR A 379 -10.34 -3.78 -7.10
CA THR A 379 -8.88 -3.75 -6.87
C THR A 379 -8.13 -3.24 -8.09
N SER A 380 -8.63 -3.55 -9.30
CA SER A 380 -8.18 -3.02 -10.59
C SER A 380 -8.18 -1.48 -10.65
N GLY A 381 -9.11 -0.82 -9.95
CA GLY A 381 -9.17 0.64 -9.84
C GLY A 381 -7.93 1.22 -9.16
N VAL A 382 -7.40 0.55 -8.14
CA VAL A 382 -6.17 0.98 -7.42
C VAL A 382 -4.95 0.93 -8.35
N SER A 383 -4.86 -0.09 -9.20
CA SER A 383 -3.78 -0.23 -10.18
C SER A 383 -3.84 0.89 -11.22
N ARG A 384 -5.03 1.22 -11.76
CA ARG A 384 -5.22 2.34 -12.70
C ARG A 384 -4.83 3.69 -12.09
N ILE A 385 -5.34 4.02 -10.90
CA ILE A 385 -5.02 5.31 -10.26
C ILE A 385 -3.54 5.41 -9.87
N THR A 386 -2.89 4.29 -9.58
CA THR A 386 -1.44 4.24 -9.31
C THR A 386 -0.64 4.61 -10.56
N VAL A 387 -0.93 3.97 -11.71
CA VAL A 387 -0.24 4.28 -12.98
C VAL A 387 -0.41 5.76 -13.32
N LEU A 388 -1.64 6.28 -13.23
CA LEU A 388 -1.93 7.70 -13.48
C LEU A 388 -1.22 8.63 -12.48
N ARG A 389 -1.09 8.24 -11.21
CA ARG A 389 -0.36 9.01 -10.18
C ARG A 389 1.14 9.04 -10.45
N ILE A 390 1.73 7.93 -10.88
CA ILE A 390 3.14 7.85 -11.26
C ILE A 390 3.39 8.71 -12.50
N ILE A 391 2.59 8.57 -13.56
CA ILE A 391 2.67 9.41 -14.77
C ILE A 391 2.58 10.89 -14.40
N THR A 392 1.58 11.28 -13.60
CA THR A 392 1.43 12.67 -13.15
C THR A 392 2.67 13.17 -12.43
N THR A 393 3.23 12.37 -11.52
CA THR A 393 4.42 12.76 -10.75
C THR A 393 5.66 12.89 -11.65
N LEU A 394 5.84 11.97 -12.62
CA LEU A 394 6.91 12.05 -13.62
C LEU A 394 6.85 13.35 -14.42
N THR A 395 5.66 13.84 -14.81
CA THR A 395 5.53 15.12 -15.54
C THR A 395 6.02 16.34 -14.77
N HIS A 396 6.11 16.28 -13.44
CA HIS A 396 6.62 17.38 -12.62
C HIS A 396 8.15 17.38 -12.53
N VAL A 397 8.79 16.24 -12.81
CA VAL A 397 10.25 16.08 -12.76
C VAL A 397 10.84 15.67 -14.11
N ALA A 398 10.07 15.77 -15.19
CA ALA A 398 10.42 15.27 -16.52
C ALA A 398 11.76 15.82 -17.04
N GLU A 399 12.02 17.11 -16.81
CA GLU A 399 13.28 17.75 -17.18
C GLU A 399 14.46 17.23 -16.35
N THR A 400 14.27 17.04 -15.03
CA THR A 400 15.34 16.58 -14.13
C THR A 400 15.68 15.10 -14.33
N CYS A 401 14.70 14.30 -14.78
CA CYS A 401 14.84 12.87 -15.00
C CYS A 401 15.09 12.49 -16.47
N SER A 402 15.37 13.48 -17.33
CA SER A 402 15.66 13.30 -18.76
C SER A 402 14.61 12.48 -19.51
N ILE A 403 13.33 12.63 -19.16
CA ILE A 403 12.22 11.92 -19.82
C ILE A 403 12.06 12.49 -21.23
N THR A 404 12.10 11.65 -22.25
CA THR A 404 11.99 12.07 -23.66
C THR A 404 10.55 12.37 -24.06
N ASN A 405 10.34 13.04 -25.19
CA ASN A 405 8.99 13.28 -25.71
C ASN A 405 8.28 11.97 -26.08
N THR A 406 8.99 11.01 -26.67
CA THR A 406 8.43 9.73 -27.07
C THR A 406 7.95 8.90 -25.88
N GLN A 407 8.64 8.99 -24.75
CA GLN A 407 8.19 8.39 -23.48
C GLN A 407 6.92 9.08 -22.95
N LEU A 408 6.83 10.42 -23.04
CA LEU A 408 5.60 11.15 -22.65
C LEU A 408 4.43 10.82 -23.58
N GLU A 409 4.68 10.75 -24.88
CA GLU A 409 3.71 10.41 -25.92
C GLU A 409 3.14 9.00 -25.72
N SER A 410 3.97 8.04 -25.29
CA SER A 410 3.55 6.67 -24.93
C SER A 410 2.51 6.63 -23.80
N PHE A 411 2.47 7.65 -22.93
CA PHE A 411 1.49 7.73 -21.84
C PHE A 411 0.19 8.47 -22.22
N LEU A 412 0.14 9.13 -23.38
CA LEU A 412 -1.03 9.92 -23.80
C LEU A 412 -2.29 9.05 -23.87
N TYR A 413 -2.19 7.85 -24.45
CA TYR A 413 -3.32 6.95 -24.57
C TYR A 413 -3.86 6.51 -23.21
N ILE A 414 -2.99 6.10 -22.28
CA ILE A 414 -3.35 5.73 -20.91
C ILE A 414 -4.09 6.87 -20.20
N ALA A 415 -3.52 8.07 -20.23
CA ALA A 415 -4.11 9.24 -19.56
C ALA A 415 -5.43 9.66 -20.20
N TYR A 416 -5.54 9.58 -21.54
CA TYR A 416 -6.78 9.87 -22.27
C TYR A 416 -7.89 8.86 -21.97
N VAL A 417 -7.55 7.57 -21.90
CA VAL A 417 -8.49 6.53 -21.49
C VAL A 417 -8.97 6.76 -20.05
N GLY A 418 -8.09 7.22 -19.15
CA GLY A 418 -8.47 7.63 -17.79
C GLY A 418 -9.44 8.82 -17.73
N CYS A 419 -9.64 9.55 -18.82
CA CYS A 419 -10.61 10.66 -18.89
C CYS A 419 -12.05 10.23 -19.22
N ARG A 420 -12.32 8.92 -19.34
CA ARG A 420 -13.63 8.38 -19.74
C ARG A 420 -14.79 8.93 -18.90
N LYS A 421 -15.95 9.11 -19.55
CA LYS A 421 -17.18 9.55 -18.89
C LYS A 421 -17.73 8.41 -18.04
N VAL A 422 -17.95 8.67 -16.75
CA VAL A 422 -18.67 7.76 -15.86
C VAL A 422 -20.16 8.01 -16.07
N LYS A 423 -20.92 7.00 -16.50
CA LYS A 423 -22.38 7.12 -16.68
C LYS A 423 -23.06 7.22 -15.29
N SER A 424 -24.10 8.04 -15.19
CA SER A 424 -24.87 8.25 -13.95
C SER A 424 -25.71 7.01 -13.60
N THR A 425 -25.88 6.73 -12.30
CA THR A 425 -26.61 5.60 -11.71
C THR A 425 -28.05 5.48 -12.17
N HIS A 426 -28.70 6.60 -12.50
CA HIS A 426 -30.12 6.61 -12.82
C HIS A 426 -30.45 5.87 -14.14
N ASN A 427 -29.43 5.53 -14.96
CA ASN A 427 -29.64 5.02 -16.32
C ASN A 427 -28.97 3.66 -16.62
N SER A 428 -28.46 2.90 -15.64
CA SER A 428 -27.89 1.57 -15.93
C SER A 428 -28.42 0.46 -15.04
N SER A 429 -29.34 -0.35 -15.58
CA SER A 429 -29.71 -1.67 -15.05
C SER A 429 -28.61 -2.73 -15.26
N ILE A 430 -27.59 -2.44 -16.06
CA ILE A 430 -26.51 -3.36 -16.43
C ILE A 430 -25.47 -3.45 -15.31
N GLU A 431 -25.24 -4.66 -14.79
CA GLU A 431 -24.29 -4.96 -13.71
C GLU A 431 -22.85 -4.52 -14.04
N GLU A 432 -22.39 -4.71 -15.27
CA GLU A 432 -21.07 -4.28 -15.75
C GLU A 432 -20.83 -2.77 -15.55
N HIS A 433 -21.87 -1.94 -15.73
CA HIS A 433 -21.76 -0.51 -15.51
C HIS A 433 -21.62 -0.13 -14.03
N ARG A 434 -22.14 -0.95 -13.11
CA ARG A 434 -21.95 -0.74 -11.66
C ARG A 434 -20.51 -1.04 -11.25
N HIS A 435 -19.93 -2.13 -11.75
CA HIS A 435 -18.54 -2.49 -11.46
C HIS A 435 -17.56 -1.46 -12.00
N LEU A 436 -17.69 -1.08 -13.27
CA LEU A 436 -16.83 -0.06 -13.88
C LEU A 436 -16.93 1.28 -13.13
N ARG A 437 -18.12 1.65 -12.65
CA ARG A 437 -18.27 2.83 -11.81
C ARG A 437 -17.55 2.70 -10.48
N ALA A 438 -17.74 1.58 -9.77
CA ALA A 438 -17.08 1.35 -8.50
C ALA A 438 -15.55 1.44 -8.63
N GLU A 439 -14.98 0.92 -9.73
CA GLU A 439 -13.55 1.08 -10.03
C GLU A 439 -13.14 2.52 -10.37
N ASN A 440 -13.96 3.25 -11.14
CA ASN A 440 -13.64 4.63 -11.54
C ASN A 440 -13.74 5.63 -10.37
N ASP A 441 -14.63 5.36 -9.43
CA ASP A 441 -14.83 6.15 -8.21
C ASP A 441 -13.92 5.66 -7.06
N GLN A 442 -13.19 4.55 -7.27
CA GLN A 442 -12.24 4.03 -6.29
C GLN A 442 -11.12 5.04 -6.05
N GLU A 443 -10.96 5.42 -4.78
CA GLU A 443 -9.81 6.18 -4.30
C GLU A 443 -8.92 5.27 -3.45
N MET A 444 -7.62 5.55 -3.43
CA MET A 444 -6.73 4.90 -2.47
C MET A 444 -6.70 5.74 -1.21
N PHE A 445 -7.10 5.16 -0.10
CA PHE A 445 -6.95 5.72 1.24
C PHE A 445 -6.35 4.62 2.11
N ARG A 446 -5.03 4.67 2.31
CA ARG A 446 -4.31 3.62 3.04
C ARG A 446 -3.82 4.15 4.37
N LYS A 447 -4.11 3.35 5.40
CA LYS A 447 -3.64 3.53 6.77
C LYS A 447 -2.93 2.25 7.23
N PRO A 448 -2.00 2.35 8.19
CA PRO A 448 -1.36 1.16 8.76
C PRO A 448 -2.40 0.20 9.35
N ALA A 449 -2.23 -1.11 9.17
CA ALA A 449 -3.24 -2.11 9.57
C ALA A 449 -3.57 -2.05 11.07
N TRP A 450 -2.57 -1.81 11.93
CA TRP A 450 -2.75 -1.67 13.37
C TRP A 450 -3.76 -0.58 13.76
N THR A 451 -4.01 0.41 12.91
CA THR A 451 -4.98 1.48 13.20
C THR A 451 -6.43 0.99 13.21
N ASP A 452 -6.74 -0.03 12.39
CA ASP A 452 -8.04 -0.71 12.45
C ASP A 452 -8.14 -1.59 13.69
N THR A 453 -7.09 -2.39 13.95
CA THR A 453 -7.03 -3.31 15.09
C THR A 453 -7.12 -2.61 16.43
N LEU A 454 -6.56 -1.40 16.55
CA LEU A 454 -6.50 -0.63 17.80
C LEU A 454 -7.51 0.53 17.86
N HIS A 455 -8.34 0.70 16.82
CA HIS A 455 -9.31 1.79 16.71
C HIS A 455 -8.69 3.20 16.85
N ILE A 456 -7.53 3.42 16.24
CA ILE A 456 -6.78 4.68 16.31
C ILE A 456 -6.87 5.42 14.97
N THR A 457 -7.17 6.72 15.01
CA THR A 457 -7.12 7.57 13.82
C THR A 457 -5.66 7.79 13.39
N PRO A 458 -5.23 7.36 12.19
CA PRO A 458 -3.86 7.59 11.70
C PRO A 458 -3.60 9.08 11.51
N LYS A 459 -2.35 9.50 11.73
CA LYS A 459 -1.89 10.82 11.28
C LYS A 459 -1.56 10.78 9.80
N SER A 460 -2.29 11.57 9.00
CA SER A 460 -2.00 11.85 7.58
C SER A 460 -1.88 10.59 6.70
N PRO A 461 -2.99 9.87 6.47
CA PRO A 461 -3.01 8.69 5.60
C PRO A 461 -2.58 9.03 4.17
N ILE A 462 -2.03 8.04 3.46
CA ILE A 462 -1.67 8.22 2.06
C ILE A 462 -2.94 8.14 1.22
N THR A 463 -3.14 9.17 0.40
CA THR A 463 -4.32 9.29 -0.45
C THR A 463 -3.95 9.42 -1.92
N VAL A 464 -4.59 8.62 -2.79
CA VAL A 464 -4.53 8.79 -4.24
C VAL A 464 -5.96 8.99 -4.75
N ALA A 465 -6.13 10.10 -5.47
CA ALA A 465 -7.42 10.50 -6.00
C ALA A 465 -8.00 9.48 -7.00
N PRO A 466 -9.33 9.45 -7.17
CA PRO A 466 -9.96 8.53 -8.11
C PRO A 466 -9.58 8.83 -9.56
N GLU A 467 -9.76 7.84 -10.43
CA GLU A 467 -9.41 7.92 -11.85
C GLU A 467 -10.10 9.10 -12.54
N ASN A 468 -11.36 9.36 -12.19
CA ASN A 468 -12.14 10.44 -12.78
C ASN A 468 -11.56 11.86 -12.51
N VAL A 469 -10.58 11.99 -11.60
CA VAL A 469 -9.78 13.20 -11.36
C VAL A 469 -8.35 13.02 -11.88
N LEU A 470 -7.74 11.87 -11.62
CA LEU A 470 -6.35 11.61 -12.00
C LEU A 470 -6.11 11.45 -13.49
N GLY A 471 -7.03 10.83 -14.24
CA GLY A 471 -6.93 10.73 -15.69
C GLY A 471 -6.82 12.10 -16.34
N PRO A 472 -7.78 13.02 -16.09
CA PRO A 472 -7.67 14.41 -16.52
C PRO A 472 -6.41 15.12 -16.04
N THR A 473 -5.99 14.89 -14.79
CA THR A 473 -4.76 15.50 -14.24
C THR A 473 -3.53 15.05 -15.03
N ALA A 474 -3.35 13.74 -15.21
CA ALA A 474 -2.24 13.15 -15.95
C ALA A 474 -2.22 13.63 -17.40
N LEU A 475 -3.38 13.64 -18.09
CA LEU A 475 -3.45 14.05 -19.49
C LEU A 475 -3.11 15.54 -19.65
N ILE A 476 -3.72 16.42 -18.86
CA ILE A 476 -3.43 17.86 -18.90
C ILE A 476 -1.94 18.11 -18.59
N ARG A 477 -1.36 17.38 -17.65
CA ARG A 477 0.06 17.49 -17.33
C ARG A 477 0.98 17.03 -18.46
N LEU A 478 0.68 15.91 -19.12
CA LEU A 478 1.43 15.45 -20.30
C LEU A 478 1.39 16.50 -21.42
N LEU A 479 0.20 17.01 -21.74
CA LEU A 479 0.01 18.09 -22.71
C LEU A 479 0.78 19.36 -22.31
N THR A 480 0.81 19.69 -21.01
CA THR A 480 1.56 20.83 -20.49
C THR A 480 3.06 20.69 -20.72
N VAL A 481 3.64 19.52 -20.46
CA VAL A 481 5.08 19.29 -20.67
C VAL A 481 5.42 19.34 -22.16
N LEU A 482 4.59 18.74 -23.02
CA LEU A 482 4.76 18.83 -24.47
C LEU A 482 4.66 20.27 -24.98
N ALA A 483 3.73 21.07 -24.44
CA ALA A 483 3.61 22.49 -24.75
C ALA A 483 4.83 23.29 -24.24
N GLN A 484 5.29 23.02 -23.02
CA GLN A 484 6.48 23.63 -22.43
C GLN A 484 7.73 23.38 -23.30
N ARG A 485 7.83 22.19 -23.90
CA ARG A 485 8.91 21.81 -24.83
C ARG A 485 8.67 22.25 -26.27
N LYS A 486 7.57 22.97 -26.53
CA LYS A 486 7.16 23.44 -27.87
C LYS A 486 7.01 22.32 -28.89
N THR A 487 6.63 21.12 -28.45
CA THR A 487 6.45 19.95 -29.32
C THR A 487 4.99 19.61 -29.58
N LEU A 488 4.08 20.07 -28.72
CA LEU A 488 2.65 19.77 -28.81
C LEU A 488 2.06 20.09 -30.20
N ASP A 489 2.34 21.28 -30.74
CA ASP A 489 1.81 21.72 -32.04
C ASP A 489 2.39 20.91 -33.22
N GLY A 490 3.62 20.39 -33.06
CA GLY A 490 4.30 19.60 -34.08
C GLY A 490 3.75 18.19 -34.25
N ILE A 491 3.07 17.63 -33.26
CA ILE A 491 2.57 16.24 -33.29
C ILE A 491 1.56 16.03 -34.43
N GLN A 492 0.74 17.04 -34.72
CA GLN A 492 -0.24 16.98 -35.81
C GLN A 492 0.42 16.89 -37.20
N LEU A 493 1.69 17.26 -37.33
CA LEU A 493 2.42 17.27 -38.59
C LEU A 493 3.25 15.99 -38.83
N LEU A 494 3.30 15.10 -37.85
CA LEU A 494 4.03 13.84 -37.95
C LEU A 494 3.40 12.93 -39.02
N ARG A 495 4.24 12.31 -39.85
CA ARG A 495 3.82 11.34 -40.88
C ARG A 495 4.08 9.89 -40.48
N GLU A 496 4.99 9.69 -39.55
CA GLU A 496 5.42 8.38 -39.04
C GLU A 496 5.46 8.42 -37.51
N PRO A 497 5.23 7.28 -36.83
CA PRO A 497 5.34 7.20 -35.39
C PRO A 497 6.78 7.53 -34.94
N PRO A 498 6.96 8.36 -33.90
CA PRO A 498 8.27 8.64 -33.35
C PRO A 498 9.03 7.38 -32.91
N LEU A 499 10.35 7.35 -33.13
CA LEU A 499 11.19 6.23 -32.73
C LEU A 499 11.19 6.05 -31.20
N GLY A 500 10.93 4.82 -30.73
CA GLY A 500 10.87 4.50 -29.31
C GLY A 500 9.53 4.79 -28.64
N LEU A 501 8.46 4.96 -29.43
CA LEU A 501 7.08 4.94 -28.94
C LEU A 501 6.72 3.51 -28.47
N SER A 502 5.97 3.38 -27.38
CA SER A 502 5.50 2.07 -26.90
C SER A 502 4.70 1.35 -27.99
N PRO A 503 4.85 0.01 -28.16
CA PRO A 503 4.14 -0.77 -29.17
C PRO A 503 2.61 -0.68 -29.07
N THR A 504 2.09 -0.32 -27.91
CA THR A 504 0.65 -0.17 -27.64
C THR A 504 0.10 1.21 -28.05
N THR A 505 0.98 2.15 -28.43
CA THR A 505 0.63 3.52 -28.81
C THR A 505 0.91 3.74 -30.29
N SER A 506 -0.12 4.14 -31.05
CA SER A 506 0.00 4.44 -32.48
C SER A 506 0.14 5.94 -32.74
N LEU A 507 0.64 6.31 -33.93
CA LEU A 507 0.66 7.70 -34.39
C LEU A 507 -0.76 8.30 -34.39
N GLU A 508 -1.75 7.52 -34.82
CA GLU A 508 -3.15 7.93 -34.85
C GLU A 508 -3.67 8.28 -33.45
N HIS A 509 -3.29 7.50 -32.42
CA HIS A 509 -3.65 7.81 -31.04
C HIS A 509 -3.07 9.14 -30.60
N ILE A 510 -1.76 9.38 -30.80
CA ILE A 510 -1.13 10.62 -30.33
C ILE A 510 -1.64 11.84 -31.10
N GLN A 511 -1.92 11.72 -32.40
CA GLN A 511 -2.52 12.80 -33.20
C GLN A 511 -3.95 13.09 -32.77
N LEU A 512 -4.79 12.07 -32.57
CA LEU A 512 -6.16 12.26 -32.10
C LEU A 512 -6.18 12.98 -30.74
N ILE A 513 -5.37 12.51 -29.80
CA ILE A 513 -5.38 13.02 -28.41
C ILE A 513 -4.85 14.46 -28.33
N THR A 514 -3.84 14.79 -29.14
CA THR A 514 -3.24 16.13 -29.17
C THR A 514 -3.95 17.10 -30.11
N HIS A 515 -5.02 16.67 -30.79
CA HIS A 515 -5.80 17.55 -31.65
C HIS A 515 -6.44 18.70 -30.83
N PRO A 516 -6.41 19.96 -31.30
CA PRO A 516 -6.90 21.12 -30.53
C PRO A 516 -8.34 20.97 -30.02
N ASP A 517 -9.24 20.37 -30.81
CA ASP A 517 -10.63 20.14 -30.38
C ASP A 517 -10.74 19.09 -29.26
N VAL A 518 -9.89 18.07 -29.28
CA VAL A 518 -9.84 17.06 -28.22
C VAL A 518 -9.26 17.66 -26.95
N ILE A 519 -8.26 18.55 -27.05
CA ILE A 519 -7.71 19.31 -25.92
C ILE A 519 -8.80 20.21 -25.31
N ARG A 520 -9.52 21.01 -26.12
CA ARG A 520 -10.65 21.84 -25.65
C ARG A 520 -11.69 21.01 -24.91
N ARG A 521 -12.10 19.88 -25.48
CA ARG A 521 -13.06 18.96 -24.85
C ARG A 521 -12.54 18.41 -23.53
N THR A 522 -11.27 18.03 -23.47
CA THR A 522 -10.61 17.51 -22.25
C THR A 522 -10.58 18.56 -21.16
N ILE A 523 -10.29 19.83 -21.48
CA ILE A 523 -10.33 20.95 -20.52
C ILE A 523 -11.74 21.11 -19.93
N ILE A 524 -12.78 21.07 -20.77
CA ILE A 524 -14.18 21.18 -20.30
C ILE A 524 -14.54 20.01 -19.38
N ILE A 525 -14.11 18.80 -19.71
CA ILE A 525 -14.29 17.62 -18.85
C ILE A 525 -13.56 17.84 -17.52
N SER A 526 -12.31 18.28 -17.56
CA SER A 526 -11.46 18.55 -16.39
C SER A 526 -12.12 19.54 -15.44
N GLN A 527 -12.67 20.65 -15.95
CA GLN A 527 -13.39 21.61 -15.12
C GLN A 527 -14.63 21.01 -14.44
N LYS A 528 -15.39 20.16 -15.15
CA LYS A 528 -16.56 19.49 -14.56
C LYS A 528 -16.15 18.52 -13.46
N ARG A 529 -15.08 17.74 -13.68
CA ARG A 529 -14.55 16.79 -12.69
C ARG A 529 -13.98 17.48 -11.46
N LEU A 530 -13.26 18.58 -11.67
CA LEU A 530 -12.76 19.44 -10.62
C LEU A 530 -13.90 19.91 -9.71
N ARG A 531 -14.99 20.44 -10.27
CA ARG A 531 -16.14 20.94 -9.49
C ARG A 531 -16.82 19.81 -8.72
N ALA A 532 -17.11 18.70 -9.40
CA ALA A 532 -17.71 17.52 -8.77
C ALA A 532 -16.86 16.98 -7.61
N ARG A 533 -15.53 16.97 -7.74
CA ARG A 533 -14.65 16.56 -6.65
C ARG A 533 -14.64 17.54 -5.48
N MET A 534 -14.78 18.85 -5.75
CA MET A 534 -14.95 19.84 -4.68
C MET A 534 -16.31 19.69 -3.98
N ASP A 535 -17.37 19.30 -4.70
CA ASP A 535 -18.67 18.97 -4.10
C ASP A 535 -18.53 17.77 -3.16
N VAL A 536 -17.86 16.69 -3.57
CA VAL A 536 -17.55 15.55 -2.68
C VAL A 536 -16.84 16.00 -1.40
N GLY A 537 -15.88 16.93 -1.50
CA GLY A 537 -15.22 17.51 -0.34
C GLY A 537 -16.19 18.26 0.57
N ARG A 538 -17.11 19.06 0.00
CA ARG A 538 -18.15 19.78 0.77
C ARG A 538 -19.14 18.83 1.43
N ASP A 539 -19.59 17.79 0.72
CA ASP A 539 -20.54 16.81 1.22
C ASP A 539 -19.97 16.06 2.42
N ARG A 540 -18.69 15.67 2.36
CA ARG A 540 -17.97 15.05 3.50
C ARG A 540 -17.89 15.97 4.71
N VAL A 541 -17.61 17.27 4.50
CA VAL A 541 -17.62 18.27 5.58
C VAL A 541 -19.00 18.44 6.19
N ALA A 542 -20.05 18.42 5.37
CA ALA A 542 -21.43 18.59 5.81
C ALA A 542 -21.95 17.37 6.60
N ALA A 543 -21.52 16.17 6.25
CA ALA A 543 -21.94 14.93 6.90
C ALA A 543 -21.52 14.85 8.38
N LYS A 544 -20.45 15.55 8.79
CA LYS A 544 -19.98 15.68 10.20
C LYS A 544 -19.86 14.35 10.97
N SER A 545 -19.73 13.21 10.31
CA SER A 545 -20.05 11.93 10.93
C SER A 545 -18.89 11.28 11.72
N VAL A 546 -17.62 11.52 11.35
CA VAL A 546 -16.44 10.90 12.01
C VAL A 546 -15.19 11.78 11.82
N GLU A 547 -14.20 11.74 12.73
CA GLU A 547 -12.91 12.42 12.57
C GLU A 547 -12.18 12.08 11.25
N GLY A 548 -12.36 10.86 10.72
CA GLY A 548 -11.81 10.42 9.43
C GLY A 548 -12.37 11.16 8.20
N ASP A 549 -13.53 11.82 8.34
CA ASP A 549 -14.16 12.56 7.24
C ASP A 549 -13.35 13.81 6.85
N TRP A 550 -12.56 14.37 7.77
CA TRP A 550 -11.70 15.52 7.50
C TRP A 550 -10.53 15.20 6.58
N ASP A 551 -9.84 14.06 6.78
CA ASP A 551 -8.74 13.65 5.91
C ASP A 551 -9.24 13.33 4.50
N LEU A 552 -10.39 12.68 4.42
CA LEU A 552 -11.08 12.36 3.16
C LEU A 552 -11.57 13.62 2.43
N ALA A 553 -12.09 14.62 3.14
CA ALA A 553 -12.44 15.92 2.57
C ALA A 553 -11.18 16.70 2.13
N CYS A 554 -10.12 16.66 2.93
CA CYS A 554 -8.83 17.27 2.61
C CYS A 554 -8.27 16.68 1.31
N ALA A 555 -8.27 15.35 1.17
CA ALA A 555 -7.84 14.66 -0.04
C ALA A 555 -8.68 15.04 -1.28
N ALA A 556 -9.99 15.26 -1.10
CA ALA A 556 -10.84 15.75 -2.17
C ALA A 556 -10.39 17.16 -2.63
N PHE A 557 -10.22 18.10 -1.70
CA PHE A 557 -9.80 19.45 -2.04
C PHE A 557 -8.38 19.53 -2.61
N THR A 558 -7.41 18.76 -2.09
CA THR A 558 -6.04 18.76 -2.63
C THR A 558 -5.97 18.17 -4.03
N SER A 559 -6.72 17.11 -4.32
CA SER A 559 -6.82 16.55 -5.67
C SER A 559 -7.50 17.50 -6.67
N SER A 560 -8.52 18.26 -6.24
CA SER A 560 -9.10 19.34 -7.04
C SER A 560 -8.10 20.46 -7.30
N ALA A 561 -7.30 20.84 -6.30
CA ALA A 561 -6.25 21.86 -6.45
C ALA A 561 -5.17 21.41 -7.44
N GLU A 562 -4.74 20.15 -7.39
CA GLU A 562 -3.76 19.59 -8.32
C GLU A 562 -4.26 19.67 -9.78
N LEU A 563 -5.49 19.25 -10.06
CA LEU A 563 -6.09 19.37 -11.39
C LEU A 563 -6.24 20.84 -11.83
N ALA A 564 -6.61 21.73 -10.91
CA ALA A 564 -6.70 23.17 -11.19
C ALA A 564 -5.34 23.75 -11.58
N ALA A 565 -4.29 23.40 -10.83
CA ALA A 565 -2.93 23.82 -11.11
C ALA A 565 -2.42 23.30 -12.46
N ALA A 566 -2.75 22.05 -12.81
CA ALA A 566 -2.44 21.49 -14.13
C ALA A 566 -3.08 22.30 -15.27
N LEU A 567 -4.35 22.69 -15.14
CA LEU A 567 -5.04 23.53 -16.14
C LEU A 567 -4.40 24.92 -16.27
N VAL A 568 -4.06 25.56 -15.14
CA VAL A 568 -3.39 26.87 -15.15
C VAL A 568 -2.01 26.79 -15.81
N ALA A 569 -1.28 25.71 -15.56
CA ALA A 569 0.01 25.48 -16.20
C ALA A 569 -0.13 25.26 -17.71
N LEU A 570 -1.14 24.51 -18.16
CA LEU A 570 -1.42 24.33 -19.60
C LEU A 570 -1.70 25.67 -20.29
N ASP A 571 -2.55 26.53 -19.71
CA ASP A 571 -2.82 27.87 -20.24
C ASP A 571 -1.54 28.70 -20.39
N THR A 572 -0.69 28.65 -19.36
CA THR A 572 0.59 29.38 -19.34
C THR A 572 1.54 28.89 -20.44
N HIS A 573 1.72 27.57 -20.57
CA HIS A 573 2.68 26.99 -21.52
C HIS A 573 2.18 26.92 -22.97
N THR A 574 0.87 27.05 -23.19
CA THR A 574 0.28 27.18 -24.53
C THR A 574 0.12 28.64 -24.96
N GLY A 575 0.62 29.61 -24.18
CA GLY A 575 0.50 31.03 -24.52
C GLY A 575 -0.95 31.55 -24.55
N GLY A 576 -1.86 30.92 -23.80
CA GLY A 576 -3.25 31.33 -23.71
C GLY A 576 -4.16 30.83 -24.84
N VAL A 577 -3.70 29.90 -25.70
CA VAL A 577 -4.51 29.30 -26.79
C VAL A 577 -5.86 28.76 -26.29
N TYR A 578 -5.88 28.23 -25.07
CA TYR A 578 -7.06 27.64 -24.43
C TYR A 578 -7.64 28.49 -23.27
N LYS A 579 -7.30 29.78 -23.20
CA LYS A 579 -7.67 30.67 -22.08
C LYS A 579 -9.18 30.69 -21.83
N LYS A 580 -9.99 30.67 -22.90
CA LYS A 580 -11.45 30.72 -22.82
C LYS A 580 -12.03 29.50 -22.11
N GLU A 581 -11.55 28.31 -22.45
CA GLU A 581 -11.98 27.03 -21.88
C GLU A 581 -11.44 26.83 -20.46
N ILE A 582 -10.26 27.38 -20.15
CA ILE A 582 -9.59 27.23 -18.84
C ILE A 582 -10.12 28.24 -17.80
N ARG A 583 -10.76 29.33 -18.24
CA ARG A 583 -11.32 30.38 -17.37
C ARG A 583 -12.07 29.80 -16.16
N GLY A 584 -11.73 30.27 -14.98
CA GLY A 584 -12.25 29.81 -13.69
C GLY A 584 -11.31 28.85 -12.97
N ALA A 585 -10.32 28.24 -13.64
CA ALA A 585 -9.41 27.28 -13.01
C ALA A 585 -8.56 27.91 -11.89
N ARG A 586 -8.08 29.15 -12.06
CA ARG A 586 -7.32 29.87 -11.03
C ARG A 586 -8.18 30.14 -9.80
N LYS A 587 -9.41 30.59 -9.99
CA LYS A 587 -10.36 30.77 -8.88
C LYS A 587 -10.58 29.47 -8.11
N GLN A 588 -10.80 28.37 -8.83
CA GLN A 588 -11.03 27.08 -8.19
C GLN A 588 -9.79 26.57 -7.44
N LEU A 589 -8.58 26.81 -7.97
CA LEU A 589 -7.33 26.49 -7.28
C LEU A 589 -7.25 27.19 -5.91
N VAL A 590 -7.53 28.50 -5.87
CA VAL A 590 -7.52 29.30 -4.63
C VAL A 590 -8.53 28.77 -3.60
N VAL A 591 -9.75 28.44 -4.05
CA VAL A 591 -10.81 27.92 -3.17
C VAL A 591 -10.47 26.53 -2.65
N ALA A 592 -9.99 25.64 -3.52
CA ALA A 592 -9.63 24.28 -3.15
C ALA A 592 -8.49 24.25 -2.13
N LEU A 593 -7.42 25.01 -2.36
CA LEU A 593 -6.31 25.13 -1.40
C LEU A 593 -6.74 25.74 -0.06
N GLY A 594 -7.59 26.77 -0.09
CA GLY A 594 -8.14 27.36 1.12
C GLY A 594 -8.97 26.36 1.93
N ASN A 595 -9.81 25.56 1.27
CA ASN A 595 -10.59 24.53 1.95
C ASN A 595 -9.71 23.40 2.48
N ALA A 596 -8.71 22.94 1.71
CA ALA A 596 -7.73 21.97 2.19
C ALA A 596 -6.98 22.48 3.44
N SER A 597 -6.60 23.77 3.46
CA SER A 597 -6.00 24.43 4.62
C SER A 597 -6.93 24.37 5.84
N GLN A 598 -8.22 24.64 5.65
CA GLN A 598 -9.22 24.52 6.72
C GLN A 598 -9.35 23.09 7.25
N MET A 599 -9.37 22.08 6.37
CA MET A 599 -9.46 20.68 6.81
C MET A 599 -8.21 20.28 7.62
N ALA A 600 -7.03 20.70 7.18
CA ALA A 600 -5.79 20.46 7.90
C ALA A 600 -5.75 21.18 9.27
N LEU A 601 -6.33 22.38 9.39
CA LEU A 601 -6.50 23.07 10.68
C LEU A 601 -7.41 22.28 11.63
N ASN A 602 -8.53 21.76 11.13
CA ASN A 602 -9.47 20.96 11.91
C ASN A 602 -8.78 19.68 12.45
N LEU A 603 -7.85 19.12 11.67
CA LEU A 603 -7.01 17.97 12.05
C LEU A 603 -5.78 18.35 12.91
N LYS A 604 -5.61 19.63 13.27
CA LYS A 604 -4.43 20.16 13.99
C LYS A 604 -3.10 19.87 13.28
N GLN A 605 -3.13 19.69 11.95
CA GLN A 605 -1.95 19.51 11.11
C GLN A 605 -1.43 20.89 10.65
N TYR A 606 -0.95 21.71 11.59
CA TYR A 606 -0.66 23.13 11.36
C TYR A 606 0.35 23.38 10.23
N ALA A 607 1.41 22.58 10.12
CA ALA A 607 2.37 22.69 9.01
C ALA A 607 1.68 22.51 7.65
N ARG A 608 0.87 21.46 7.49
CA ARG A 608 0.12 21.18 6.28
C ARG A 608 -0.89 22.30 5.97
N ALA A 609 -1.61 22.76 6.98
CA ALA A 609 -2.53 23.88 6.85
C ALA A 609 -1.84 25.15 6.35
N LEU A 610 -0.65 25.44 6.89
CA LEU A 610 0.16 26.59 6.51
C LEU A 610 0.58 26.51 5.04
N HIS A 611 1.09 25.36 4.58
CA HIS A 611 1.48 25.17 3.18
C HIS A 611 0.30 25.37 2.21
N TYR A 612 -0.86 24.79 2.51
CA TYR A 612 -2.05 24.97 1.68
C TYR A 612 -2.56 26.41 1.70
N GLY A 613 -2.57 27.05 2.87
CA GLY A 613 -2.99 28.44 3.02
C GLY A 613 -2.11 29.40 2.22
N TRP A 614 -0.79 29.26 2.31
CA TRP A 614 0.15 30.04 1.52
C TRP A 614 0.02 29.80 0.02
N GLY A 615 -0.23 28.56 -0.39
CA GLY A 615 -0.51 28.24 -1.79
C GLY A 615 -1.76 28.96 -2.29
N ALA A 616 -2.80 29.02 -1.46
CA ALA A 616 -4.04 29.71 -1.78
C ALA A 616 -3.85 31.24 -1.89
N VAL A 617 -3.08 31.84 -0.99
CA VAL A 617 -2.75 33.28 -1.02
C VAL A 617 -1.94 33.61 -2.26
N ASN A 618 -0.86 32.87 -2.51
CA ASN A 618 0.03 33.09 -3.67
C ASN A 618 -0.73 32.91 -5.00
N ALA A 619 -1.55 31.86 -5.12
CA ALA A 619 -2.37 31.65 -6.32
C ALA A 619 -3.39 32.78 -6.57
N ALA A 620 -3.72 33.59 -5.55
CA ALA A 620 -4.65 34.71 -5.67
C ALA A 620 -3.97 36.05 -6.02
N GLU A 621 -2.65 36.20 -5.87
CA GLU A 621 -1.94 37.49 -6.02
C GLU A 621 -2.03 38.08 -7.44
N ASN A 622 -2.22 37.24 -8.46
CA ASN A 622 -2.30 37.67 -9.87
C ASN A 622 -3.52 37.06 -10.59
N ILE A 623 -4.63 36.89 -9.87
CA ILE A 623 -5.84 36.37 -10.47
C ILE A 623 -6.51 37.46 -11.33
N PRO A 624 -6.77 37.22 -12.62
CA PRO A 624 -7.46 38.20 -13.46
C PRO A 624 -8.87 38.49 -12.94
N VAL A 625 -9.33 39.75 -13.02
CA VAL A 625 -10.64 40.19 -12.52
C VAL A 625 -11.77 39.39 -13.16
N GLU A 626 -11.60 38.98 -14.42
CA GLU A 626 -12.56 38.16 -15.16
C GLU A 626 -12.78 36.76 -14.56
N GLU A 627 -11.92 36.27 -13.67
CA GLU A 627 -12.13 35.03 -12.91
C GLU A 627 -13.16 35.19 -11.79
N GLY A 628 -13.41 36.43 -11.34
CA GLY A 628 -14.43 36.76 -10.33
C GLY A 628 -14.18 36.10 -8.97
N LEU A 629 -12.95 36.20 -8.45
CA LEU A 629 -12.62 35.78 -7.09
C LEU A 629 -13.17 36.80 -6.09
N ASP A 630 -13.99 36.33 -5.15
CA ASP A 630 -14.51 37.15 -4.06
C ASP A 630 -13.36 37.58 -3.12
N PRO A 631 -13.16 38.89 -2.88
CA PRO A 631 -12.14 39.40 -1.96
C PRO A 631 -12.20 38.77 -0.56
N GLY A 632 -13.40 38.41 -0.08
CA GLY A 632 -13.59 37.74 1.21
C GLY A 632 -12.95 36.35 1.28
N ILE A 633 -12.72 35.68 0.14
CA ILE A 633 -11.98 34.41 0.09
C ILE A 633 -10.49 34.64 0.38
N MET A 634 -9.90 35.72 -0.17
CA MET A 634 -8.50 36.05 0.09
C MET A 634 -8.29 36.37 1.57
N GLU A 635 -9.17 37.15 2.19
CA GLU A 635 -9.11 37.46 3.62
C GLU A 635 -9.27 36.20 4.49
N LYS A 636 -10.18 35.29 4.14
CA LYS A 636 -10.31 33.98 4.81
C LYS A 636 -9.01 33.16 4.72
N ASN A 637 -8.36 33.14 3.56
CA ASN A 637 -7.12 32.40 3.37
C ASN A 637 -5.95 33.00 4.16
N LYS A 638 -5.85 34.33 4.25
CA LYS A 638 -4.87 35.00 5.12
C LYS A 638 -5.08 34.63 6.59
N ARG A 639 -6.32 34.69 7.09
CA ARG A 639 -6.63 34.25 8.46
C ARG A 639 -6.27 32.78 8.75
N ARG A 640 -6.43 31.89 7.76
CA ARG A 640 -6.01 30.49 7.88
C ARG A 640 -4.49 30.35 7.99
N VAL A 641 -3.73 31.15 7.23
CA VAL A 641 -2.27 31.23 7.34
C VAL A 641 -1.85 31.71 8.73
N ASP A 642 -2.50 32.76 9.25
CA ASP A 642 -2.19 33.31 10.57
C ASP A 642 -2.48 32.27 11.67
N HIS A 643 -3.63 31.61 11.61
CA HIS A 643 -4.01 30.56 12.57
C HIS A 643 -3.05 29.36 12.50
N ALA A 644 -2.68 28.91 11.29
CA ALA A 644 -1.71 27.84 11.12
C ALA A 644 -0.33 28.21 11.66
N SER A 645 0.09 29.47 11.47
CA SER A 645 1.37 29.98 11.98
C SER A 645 1.38 30.05 13.51
N ALA A 646 0.28 30.51 14.12
CA ALA A 646 0.13 30.53 15.58
C ALA A 646 0.20 29.11 16.18
N GLY A 647 -0.41 28.13 15.53
CA GLY A 647 -0.35 26.73 15.98
C GLY A 647 1.01 26.04 15.82
N LEU A 648 1.95 26.63 15.08
CA LEU A 648 3.33 26.15 14.94
C LEU A 648 4.30 26.80 15.94
N GLN A 649 3.91 27.89 16.60
CA GLN A 649 4.74 28.47 17.65
C GLN A 649 4.79 27.50 18.83
N PRO A 650 5.97 27.22 19.41
CA PRO A 650 6.06 26.37 20.59
C PRO A 650 5.18 27.00 21.67
N SER A 651 4.19 26.25 22.15
CA SER A 651 3.42 26.66 23.32
C SER A 651 4.43 26.88 24.44
N LEU A 652 4.63 28.15 24.84
CA LEU A 652 5.30 28.48 26.08
C LEU A 652 4.64 27.63 27.17
N PRO A 653 5.40 26.92 28.02
CA PRO A 653 4.81 26.15 29.10
C PRO A 653 3.97 27.13 29.95
N GLN A 654 2.66 26.87 30.01
CA GLN A 654 1.74 27.53 30.95
C GLN A 654 1.88 26.91 32.33
#